data_AF-A0A315WYT6-F1
#
_entry.id   AF-A0A315WYT6-F1
#
_cell.length_a   1.000
_cell.length_b   1.000
_cell.length_c   1.000
_cell.angle_alpha   90.00
_cell.angle_beta   90.00
_cell.angle_gamma   90.00
#
_symmetry.space_group_name_H-M   'P 1'
#
loop_
_entity.id
_entity.type
_entity.pdbx_description
1 polymer ?
#
loop_
_entity_poly.entity_id
_entity_poly.type
_entity_poly.pdbx_seq_one_letter_code
_entity_poly.pdbx_strand_id
1 'polypeptide(L)'
;MKRCFAFHRSRSLQIHFDLDQYHSASCMDINEQRAHRRAWQHKLNHEIQKISLQLLVSIFRDVCSHLNYEHRVFHSEEFLKTREPDELLFYKVVLDTHIFHSFLRDRLNKKMDYFARMELSTRAEMQKRSVVGVPRRPTMQEILTRRKSSVVGNKLSKRLGMSLPNLGGYQVISFEKNPLLTRGIMSDSALKTPPDPVKVFKLPEFPVFLSSHSVQAYYSELIQLLGNAIFSVQTENSSLLARFYYLRGFINTLCSRRLDALSDFQSLNKTDTAIFPTHLVTWLVDSLHQDELQQAQKRPELKSLLFKIKTDNEKPAVRTDNRIKKFKLPQTPLDQDEFVRCIQECGVVKDVATISRLFDALTNEQHTKVDPKVFRTFYTFLKETEAEAQNVNLLSEVVSRLDDGECVYKLSSRVKTSYGVGKIAMTQKRLFLLTEGQPGFLEIVKFRDIQEVKMASAPFLLVRILSLRIKTFSRPELFEANLKMETELWNLIIKEMWAGRKMGDQDKDPQCMTQALTNVLLMDAVVGCLNPHRSISAASKLVYFDKILHEVHTVVPSTTSETLKHKINPSLDLAEPQTVCVLLYTPGQLQDKKSPVVMNPKLWVALSDGRVVVFDAASWSMLQDCIQTGELQVTCMMGLVHDQVWMGSQDSVIYIIDTHSMSCNKQLTEHRHEVTGLSVDTTDHSKGSRQLAYSCSCDGTILQWDSATLKVKRQFHLSCDRLSSIRFYDGILWCCCGDSIVELKKCGTPQRRIELPDDLRCMPSYFSCFIVVPEIWVGCRGWSRVGGLCDGQLKSLVLVLDLDSLTVTKELLAHSDSIQTLCSAEDRYVLSGSARRDGKIAIWQ
;
A
#
# COMPACT_ATOMS: atom_id res chain seq x y z
N MET A 1 -6.71 5.09 30.64
CA MET A 1 -7.47 5.65 29.50
C MET A 1 -8.55 4.67 28.96
N LYS A 2 -8.22 3.41 28.63
CA LYS A 2 -9.18 2.41 28.08
C LYS A 2 -10.40 2.12 28.97
N ARG A 3 -10.22 2.05 30.29
CA ARG A 3 -11.33 1.92 31.28
C ARG A 3 -12.31 3.10 31.24
N CYS A 4 -11.83 4.33 31.06
CA CYS A 4 -12.69 5.52 31.01
C CYS A 4 -13.49 5.60 29.69
N PHE A 5 -12.89 5.20 28.56
CA PHE A 5 -13.58 5.17 27.26
C PHE A 5 -14.77 4.21 27.26
N ALA A 6 -14.54 2.96 27.69
CA ALA A 6 -15.60 1.95 27.77
C ALA A 6 -16.73 2.39 28.72
N PHE A 7 -16.37 2.99 29.86
CA PHE A 7 -17.33 3.47 30.86
C PHE A 7 -18.18 4.67 30.40
N HIS A 8 -17.60 5.62 29.65
CA HIS A 8 -18.35 6.77 29.15
C HIS A 8 -19.29 6.42 27.99
N ARG A 9 -18.83 5.60 27.04
CA ARG A 9 -19.66 5.18 25.90
C ARG A 9 -20.76 4.21 26.34
N SER A 10 -20.51 3.31 27.29
CA SER A 10 -21.55 2.40 27.80
C SER A 10 -22.70 3.13 28.51
N ARG A 11 -22.40 4.25 29.20
CA ARG A 11 -23.44 5.11 29.82
C ARG A 11 -24.37 5.80 28.83
N SER A 12 -23.97 5.93 27.57
CA SER A 12 -24.81 6.51 26.51
C SER A 12 -25.79 5.52 25.89
N LEU A 13 -25.73 4.24 26.25
CA LEU A 13 -26.63 3.21 25.73
C LEU A 13 -28.02 3.35 26.37
N GLN A 14 -29.05 3.42 25.52
CA GLN A 14 -30.45 3.38 25.95
C GLN A 14 -30.91 1.93 26.11
N ILE A 15 -30.62 1.33 27.28
CA ILE A 15 -30.84 -0.11 27.54
C ILE A 15 -32.29 -0.42 27.93
N HIS A 16 -33.07 0.60 28.31
CA HIS A 16 -34.46 0.46 28.75
C HIS A 16 -35.43 0.92 27.67
N PHE A 17 -36.18 -0.03 27.08
CA PHE A 17 -37.18 0.24 26.05
C PHE A 17 -38.26 1.22 26.52
N ASP A 18 -38.78 1.00 27.73
CA ASP A 18 -39.89 1.79 28.26
C ASP A 18 -39.51 3.26 28.51
N LEU A 19 -38.25 3.51 28.88
CA LEU A 19 -37.73 4.87 29.06
C LEU A 19 -37.47 5.58 27.72
N ASP A 20 -37.09 4.85 26.67
CA ASP A 20 -36.92 5.40 25.32
C ASP A 20 -38.28 5.75 24.69
N GLN A 21 -39.33 4.98 25.00
CA GLN A 21 -40.69 5.23 24.54
C GLN A 21 -41.49 6.24 25.36
N TYR A 22 -40.96 6.77 26.47
CA TYR A 22 -41.70 7.68 27.36
C TYR A 22 -42.23 8.94 26.65
N HIS A 23 -41.58 9.38 25.57
CA HIS A 23 -42.01 10.53 24.76
C HIS A 23 -42.89 10.18 23.54
N SER A 24 -43.18 8.90 23.32
CA SER A 24 -43.96 8.44 22.17
C SER A 24 -45.43 8.25 22.54
N ALA A 25 -46.34 8.62 21.65
CA ALA A 25 -47.78 8.39 21.85
C ALA A 25 -48.08 6.89 21.99
N SER A 26 -49.03 6.52 22.86
CA SER A 26 -49.44 5.13 23.05
C SER A 26 -50.06 4.58 21.76
N CYS A 27 -49.39 3.61 21.14
CA CYS A 27 -49.89 2.91 19.97
C CYS A 27 -50.99 1.90 20.36
N MET A 28 -52.10 1.88 19.61
CA MET A 28 -53.23 0.95 19.82
C MET A 28 -53.07 -0.37 19.03
N ASP A 29 -52.10 -0.45 18.11
CA ASP A 29 -51.82 -1.66 17.31
C ASP A 29 -50.65 -2.47 17.88
N ILE A 30 -50.94 -3.71 18.26
CA ILE A 30 -49.94 -4.66 18.77
C ILE A 30 -48.83 -4.97 17.77
N ASN A 31 -49.10 -4.94 16.46
CA ASN A 31 -48.11 -5.21 15.43
C ASN A 31 -47.14 -4.04 15.27
N GLU A 32 -47.66 -2.82 15.30
CA GLU A 32 -46.86 -1.60 15.30
C GLU A 32 -46.01 -1.49 16.58
N GLN A 33 -46.55 -1.82 17.76
CA GLN A 33 -45.76 -1.85 19.01
C GLN A 33 -44.63 -2.91 18.96
N ARG A 34 -44.90 -4.08 18.38
CA ARG A 34 -43.87 -5.11 18.13
C ARG A 34 -42.81 -4.62 17.14
N ALA A 35 -43.19 -3.91 16.09
CA ALA A 35 -42.25 -3.33 15.13
C ALA A 35 -41.34 -2.29 15.79
N HIS A 36 -41.90 -1.41 16.61
CA HIS A 36 -41.12 -0.43 17.40
C HIS A 36 -40.13 -1.11 18.35
N ARG A 37 -40.56 -2.16 19.06
CA ARG A 37 -39.66 -2.92 19.96
C ARG A 37 -38.52 -3.59 19.19
N ARG A 38 -38.79 -4.17 18.02
CA ARG A 38 -37.73 -4.73 17.16
C ARG A 38 -36.78 -3.65 16.68
N ALA A 39 -37.29 -2.51 16.21
CA ALA A 39 -36.46 -1.40 15.74
C ALA A 39 -35.55 -0.84 16.85
N TRP A 40 -36.08 -0.66 18.06
CA TRP A 40 -35.30 -0.28 19.24
C TRP A 40 -34.21 -1.31 19.56
N GLN A 41 -34.56 -2.60 19.60
CA GLN A 41 -33.60 -3.66 19.88
C GLN A 41 -32.50 -3.72 18.82
N HIS A 42 -32.84 -3.52 17.55
CA HIS A 42 -31.88 -3.42 16.46
C HIS A 42 -30.93 -2.23 16.65
N LYS A 43 -31.46 -1.05 17.00
CA LYS A 43 -30.64 0.14 17.28
C LYS A 43 -29.69 -0.10 18.46
N LEU A 44 -30.18 -0.66 19.57
CA LEU A 44 -29.37 -0.97 20.75
C LEU A 44 -28.25 -1.97 20.41
N ASN A 45 -28.59 -3.06 19.72
CA ASN A 45 -27.61 -4.07 19.28
C ASN A 45 -26.53 -3.45 18.37
N HIS A 46 -26.93 -2.56 17.46
CA HIS A 46 -26.00 -1.86 16.58
C HIS A 46 -25.02 -0.96 17.35
N GLU A 47 -25.50 -0.19 18.33
CA GLU A 47 -24.64 0.64 19.17
C GLU A 47 -23.69 -0.20 20.04
N ILE A 48 -24.16 -1.32 20.59
CA ILE A 48 -23.31 -2.26 21.33
C ILE A 48 -22.19 -2.82 20.44
N GLN A 49 -22.53 -3.26 19.22
CA GLN A 49 -21.56 -3.76 18.25
C GLN A 49 -20.53 -2.69 17.89
N LYS A 50 -20.98 -1.45 17.64
CA LYS A 50 -20.13 -0.32 17.30
C LYS A 50 -19.15 0.02 18.43
N ILE A 51 -19.63 0.13 19.67
CA ILE A 51 -18.78 0.42 20.84
C ILE A 51 -17.77 -0.72 21.06
N SER A 52 -18.20 -1.98 20.92
CA SER A 52 -17.34 -3.15 21.07
C SER A 52 -16.22 -3.16 20.02
N LEU A 53 -16.54 -2.87 18.77
CA LEU A 53 -15.55 -2.78 17.69
C LEU A 53 -14.57 -1.61 17.93
N GLN A 54 -15.05 -0.45 18.39
CA GLN A 54 -14.18 0.68 18.75
C GLN A 54 -13.20 0.32 19.86
N LEU A 55 -13.65 -0.44 20.86
CA LEU A 55 -12.78 -0.93 21.93
C LEU A 55 -11.71 -1.87 21.39
N LEU A 56 -12.08 -2.84 20.54
CA LEU A 56 -11.12 -3.73 19.89
C LEU A 56 -10.08 -2.97 19.07
N VAL A 57 -10.53 -2.00 18.27
CA VAL A 57 -9.63 -1.10 17.52
C VAL A 57 -8.68 -0.40 18.48
N SER A 58 -9.16 0.16 19.58
CA SER A 58 -8.30 0.83 20.56
C SER A 58 -7.30 -0.10 21.26
N ILE A 59 -7.62 -1.38 21.46
CA ILE A 59 -6.72 -2.33 22.13
C ILE A 59 -5.61 -2.81 21.18
N PHE A 60 -5.97 -3.08 19.92
CA PHE A 60 -5.08 -3.70 18.93
C PHE A 60 -4.42 -2.71 17.95
N ARG A 61 -4.79 -1.43 17.95
CA ARG A 61 -4.27 -0.40 17.02
C ARG A 61 -2.75 -0.43 16.89
N ASP A 62 -2.05 -0.51 18.01
CA ASP A 62 -0.58 -0.43 18.03
C ASP A 62 0.09 -1.70 17.49
N VAL A 63 -0.62 -2.83 17.37
CA VAL A 63 -0.08 -4.10 16.89
C VAL A 63 0.41 -3.97 15.45
N CYS A 64 -0.31 -3.20 14.62
CA CYS A 64 0.05 -2.96 13.22
C CYS A 64 1.45 -2.36 13.05
N SER A 65 1.93 -1.57 14.02
CA SER A 65 3.28 -0.98 14.01
C SER A 65 4.40 -1.98 14.31
N HIS A 66 4.07 -3.21 14.72
CA HIS A 66 5.03 -4.27 15.06
C HIS A 66 4.90 -5.49 14.14
N LEU A 67 4.19 -5.34 13.02
CA LEU A 67 4.03 -6.38 12.01
C LEU A 67 5.01 -6.19 10.86
N ASN A 68 5.60 -7.31 10.43
CA ASN A 68 6.25 -7.45 9.15
C ASN A 68 5.32 -8.23 8.22
N TYR A 69 4.70 -7.54 7.28
CA TYR A 69 3.72 -8.13 6.37
C TYR A 69 4.35 -9.09 5.38
N GLU A 70 5.53 -8.76 4.86
CA GLU A 70 6.23 -9.54 3.83
C GLU A 70 6.69 -10.89 4.37
N HIS A 71 7.31 -10.89 5.55
CA HIS A 71 7.81 -12.11 6.18
C HIS A 71 6.84 -12.74 7.19
N ARG A 72 5.64 -12.18 7.33
CA ARG A 72 4.59 -12.61 8.27
C ARG A 72 5.11 -12.75 9.71
N VAL A 73 5.89 -11.77 10.16
CA VAL A 73 6.50 -11.73 11.49
C VAL A 73 5.76 -10.77 12.40
N PHE A 74 5.47 -11.20 13.62
CA PHE A 74 5.01 -10.32 14.69
C PHE A 74 6.12 -10.13 15.73
N HIS A 75 6.56 -8.88 15.90
CA HIS A 75 7.59 -8.49 16.88
C HIS A 75 6.98 -8.37 18.28
N SER A 76 6.54 -9.50 18.85
CA SER A 76 5.80 -9.54 20.12
C SER A 76 6.58 -8.95 21.29
N GLU A 77 7.90 -9.14 21.35
CA GLU A 77 8.74 -8.60 22.42
C GLU A 77 8.83 -7.07 22.35
N GLU A 78 9.01 -6.51 21.15
CA GLU A 78 9.02 -5.05 20.96
C GLU A 78 7.66 -4.45 21.29
N PHE A 79 6.58 -5.09 20.85
CA PHE A 79 5.22 -4.68 21.20
C PHE A 79 5.03 -4.62 22.71
N LEU A 80 5.41 -5.66 23.45
CA LEU A 80 5.30 -5.70 24.91
C LEU A 80 6.17 -4.63 25.59
N LYS A 81 7.40 -4.38 25.10
CA LYS A 81 8.29 -3.32 25.63
C LYS A 81 7.72 -1.91 25.52
N THR A 82 6.84 -1.66 24.54
CA THR A 82 6.17 -0.36 24.40
C THR A 82 4.98 -0.17 25.34
N ARG A 83 4.53 -1.22 26.03
CA ARG A 83 3.38 -1.15 26.95
C ARG A 83 3.81 -0.62 28.32
N GLU A 84 2.86 0.03 29.00
CA GLU A 84 3.05 0.42 30.40
C GLU A 84 3.18 -0.84 31.29
N PRO A 85 3.97 -0.80 32.37
CA PRO A 85 4.20 -1.95 33.24
C PRO A 85 2.92 -2.62 33.74
N ASP A 86 1.90 -1.82 34.07
CA ASP A 86 0.61 -2.29 34.59
C ASP A 86 -0.26 -2.98 33.52
N GLU A 87 0.00 -2.72 32.22
CA GLU A 87 -0.72 -3.33 31.11
C GLU A 87 -0.04 -4.63 30.61
N LEU A 88 1.19 -4.93 31.04
CA LEU A 88 1.97 -6.06 30.52
C LEU A 88 1.31 -7.42 30.73
N LEU A 89 0.75 -7.66 31.91
CA LEU A 89 0.08 -8.94 32.22
C LEU A 89 -1.14 -9.15 31.31
N PHE A 90 -1.94 -8.10 31.13
CA PHE A 90 -3.10 -8.13 30.24
C PHE A 90 -2.69 -8.47 28.82
N TYR A 91 -1.69 -7.77 28.27
CA TYR A 91 -1.26 -8.02 26.90
C TYR A 91 -0.63 -9.40 26.72
N LYS A 92 0.15 -9.91 27.69
CA LYS A 92 0.69 -11.28 27.63
C LYS A 92 -0.42 -12.32 27.44
N VAL A 93 -1.51 -12.22 28.20
CA VAL A 93 -2.66 -13.14 28.06
C VAL A 93 -3.38 -12.93 26.73
N VAL A 94 -3.59 -11.68 26.32
CA VAL A 94 -4.30 -11.35 25.08
C VAL A 94 -3.60 -11.90 23.84
N LEU A 95 -2.26 -11.86 23.80
CA LEU A 95 -1.45 -12.34 22.67
C LEU A 95 -1.59 -13.85 22.43
N ASP A 96 -2.06 -14.62 23.42
CA ASP A 96 -2.26 -16.07 23.32
C ASP A 96 -3.74 -16.44 23.05
N THR A 97 -4.63 -15.46 22.86
CA THR A 97 -6.06 -15.72 22.59
C THR A 97 -6.34 -16.05 21.12
N HIS A 98 -7.33 -16.90 20.87
CA HIS A 98 -7.80 -17.21 19.50
C HIS A 98 -8.27 -15.96 18.74
N ILE A 99 -8.93 -15.02 19.43
CA ILE A 99 -9.39 -13.76 18.84
C ILE A 99 -8.19 -12.95 18.31
N PHE A 100 -7.11 -12.86 19.08
CA PHE A 100 -5.90 -12.16 18.66
C PHE A 100 -5.22 -12.87 17.49
N HIS A 101 -5.14 -14.20 17.48
CA HIS A 101 -4.58 -14.94 16.35
C HIS A 101 -5.38 -14.75 15.06
N SER A 102 -6.72 -14.76 15.14
CA SER A 102 -7.58 -14.47 13.99
C SER A 102 -7.38 -13.04 13.51
N PHE A 103 -7.31 -12.07 14.43
CA PHE A 103 -7.00 -10.68 14.10
C PHE A 103 -5.66 -10.56 13.38
N LEU A 104 -4.60 -11.17 13.93
CA LEU A 104 -3.24 -11.10 13.40
C LEU A 104 -3.15 -11.70 11.99
N ARG A 105 -3.80 -12.84 11.76
CA ARG A 105 -3.92 -13.47 10.44
C ARG A 105 -4.64 -12.55 9.46
N ASP A 106 -5.79 -11.99 9.85
CA ASP A 106 -6.58 -11.11 8.98
C ASP A 106 -5.83 -9.80 8.67
N ARG A 107 -5.02 -9.27 9.61
CA ARG A 107 -4.11 -8.13 9.37
C ARG A 107 -2.97 -8.47 8.42
N LEU A 108 -2.27 -9.59 8.64
CA LEU A 108 -1.18 -10.02 7.77
C LEU A 108 -1.67 -10.36 6.35
N ASN A 109 -2.93 -10.77 6.23
CA ASN A 109 -3.61 -10.97 4.94
C ASN A 109 -4.22 -9.67 4.38
N LYS A 110 -3.99 -8.51 5.02
CA LYS A 110 -4.45 -7.18 4.59
C LYS A 110 -5.96 -7.09 4.30
N LYS A 111 -6.76 -7.82 5.07
CA LYS A 111 -8.21 -7.94 4.86
C LYS A 111 -8.92 -6.63 5.24
N MET A 112 -9.70 -6.08 4.31
CA MET A 112 -10.52 -4.88 4.50
C MET A 112 -11.85 -5.17 5.22
N ASP A 113 -11.77 -5.59 6.48
CA ASP A 113 -12.92 -5.88 7.33
C ASP A 113 -13.44 -4.65 8.13
N TYR A 114 -14.45 -4.87 8.98
CA TYR A 114 -15.01 -3.82 9.83
C TYR A 114 -13.97 -3.17 10.76
N PHE A 115 -12.96 -3.92 11.23
CA PHE A 115 -11.88 -3.36 12.03
C PHE A 115 -11.06 -2.38 11.19
N ALA A 116 -10.63 -2.78 9.98
CA ALA A 116 -9.83 -1.92 9.10
C ALA A 116 -10.57 -0.60 8.78
N ARG A 117 -11.86 -0.71 8.45
CA ARG A 117 -12.71 0.46 8.16
C ARG A 117 -12.85 1.37 9.37
N MET A 118 -13.08 0.80 10.56
CA MET A 118 -13.20 1.59 11.78
C MET A 118 -11.88 2.24 12.19
N GLU A 119 -10.76 1.56 12.02
CA GLU A 119 -9.43 2.12 12.24
C GLU A 119 -9.19 3.33 11.33
N LEU A 120 -9.46 3.21 10.02
CA LEU A 120 -9.35 4.31 9.06
C LEU A 120 -10.22 5.50 9.44
N SER A 121 -11.48 5.25 9.83
CA SER A 121 -12.42 6.31 10.22
C SER A 121 -12.06 7.04 11.52
N THR A 122 -11.30 6.39 12.41
CA THR A 122 -10.98 6.92 13.74
C THR A 122 -9.56 7.50 13.85
N ARG A 123 -8.76 7.47 12.77
CA ARG A 123 -7.44 8.12 12.71
C ARG A 123 -7.60 9.63 12.52
N ALA A 124 -6.82 10.42 13.25
CA ALA A 124 -6.69 11.85 13.03
C ALA A 124 -6.12 12.13 11.62
N GLU A 125 -6.50 13.26 11.00
CA GLU A 125 -6.07 13.67 9.65
C GLU A 125 -4.54 13.50 9.43
N MET A 126 -3.73 13.83 10.45
CA MET A 126 -2.26 13.70 10.41
C MET A 126 -1.77 12.24 10.41
N GLN A 127 -2.53 11.30 11.00
CA GLN A 127 -2.24 9.86 11.00
C GLN A 127 -2.81 9.13 9.77
N LYS A 128 -3.70 9.77 9.00
CA LYS A 128 -4.19 9.25 7.70
C LYS A 128 -3.11 9.28 6.62
N ARG A 129 -2.04 10.08 6.76
CA ARG A 129 -0.91 10.10 5.81
C ARG A 129 -0.01 8.85 5.87
N SER A 130 -0.21 7.98 6.86
CA SER A 130 0.58 6.77 7.13
C SER A 130 -0.31 5.51 7.13
N VAL A 131 -1.19 5.38 6.13
CA VAL A 131 -2.20 4.31 6.06
C VAL A 131 -1.59 2.93 5.79
N VAL A 132 -0.43 2.88 5.13
CA VAL A 132 0.24 1.62 4.82
C VAL A 132 1.45 1.43 5.74
N GLY A 133 1.43 0.33 6.49
CA GLY A 133 2.49 -0.69 6.65
C GLY A 133 3.95 -0.31 6.99
N VAL A 134 4.35 0.94 6.92
CA VAL A 134 5.68 1.40 7.29
C VAL A 134 5.64 1.77 8.77
N PRO A 135 6.50 1.17 9.62
CA PRO A 135 6.70 1.64 10.98
C PRO A 135 7.19 3.10 10.94
N ARG A 136 6.28 4.07 10.93
CA ARG A 136 6.66 5.47 11.02
C ARG A 136 7.16 5.74 12.43
N ARG A 137 8.39 6.24 12.56
CA ARG A 137 8.87 6.74 13.85
C ARG A 137 7.92 7.85 14.33
N PRO A 138 7.42 7.78 15.58
CA PRO A 138 6.54 8.82 16.12
C PRO A 138 7.27 10.17 16.17
N THR A 139 6.56 11.24 15.85
CA THR A 139 7.09 12.62 15.94
C THR A 139 7.48 12.99 17.36
N MET A 140 8.38 13.98 17.49
CA MET A 140 8.71 14.55 18.80
C MET A 140 7.47 15.09 19.53
N GLN A 141 6.47 15.59 18.80
CA GLN A 141 5.20 16.04 19.36
C GLN A 141 4.31 14.88 19.85
N GLU A 142 4.22 13.78 19.10
CA GLU A 142 3.55 12.54 19.52
C GLU A 142 4.24 11.91 20.75
N ILE A 143 5.57 11.94 20.79
CA ILE A 143 6.35 11.46 21.94
C ILE A 143 6.10 12.36 23.15
N LEU A 144 6.09 13.68 23.00
CA LEU A 144 5.80 14.61 24.10
C LEU A 144 4.36 14.46 24.62
N THR A 145 3.37 14.27 23.75
CA THR A 145 1.97 14.05 24.16
C THR A 145 1.81 12.72 24.89
N ARG A 146 2.44 11.64 24.40
CA ARG A 146 2.52 10.36 25.14
C ARG A 146 3.14 10.54 26.53
N ARG A 147 4.25 11.27 26.63
CA ARG A 147 4.93 11.57 27.92
C ARG A 147 4.09 12.42 28.87
N LYS A 148 3.30 13.37 28.36
CA LYS A 148 2.37 14.16 29.18
C LYS A 148 1.20 13.31 29.69
N SER A 149 0.81 12.28 28.93
CA SER A 149 -0.24 11.34 29.34
C SER A 149 0.22 10.25 30.31
N SER A 150 1.52 9.89 30.31
CA SER A 150 2.13 8.98 31.28
C SER A 150 2.72 9.76 32.47
N VAL A 151 1.85 10.08 33.43
CA VAL A 151 2.26 10.79 34.66
C VAL A 151 3.12 9.87 35.53
N VAL A 152 4.41 10.21 35.61
CA VAL A 152 5.41 9.91 36.67
C VAL A 152 5.57 8.44 37.07
N GLY A 153 6.43 7.71 36.34
CA GLY A 153 6.94 6.41 36.78
C GLY A 153 8.22 5.98 36.06
N ASN A 154 9.35 5.96 36.78
CA ASN A 154 10.64 5.34 36.46
C ASN A 154 11.28 5.58 35.07
N LYS A 155 12.00 6.71 34.96
CA LYS A 155 12.93 6.99 33.83
C LYS A 155 14.22 6.16 33.83
N LEU A 156 14.57 5.50 34.93
CA LEU A 156 15.86 4.80 35.09
C LEU A 156 15.81 3.31 34.68
N SER A 157 14.64 2.63 34.74
CA SER A 157 14.52 1.22 34.34
C SER A 157 14.49 1.00 32.82
N LYS A 158 14.15 2.03 32.04
CA LYS A 158 14.11 1.94 30.56
C LYS A 158 15.50 1.91 29.91
N ARG A 159 16.57 2.31 30.60
CA ARG A 159 17.94 2.28 30.05
C ARG A 159 18.59 0.89 30.10
N LEU A 160 18.28 0.08 31.11
CA LEU A 160 18.88 -1.26 31.28
C LEU A 160 18.02 -2.42 30.74
N GLY A 161 16.70 -2.24 30.56
CA GLY A 161 15.82 -3.29 30.03
C GLY A 161 15.75 -3.40 28.49
N MET A 162 16.53 -2.57 27.78
CA MET A 162 16.49 -2.47 26.32
C MET A 162 17.45 -3.44 25.62
N SER A 163 18.50 -3.89 26.31
CA SER A 163 19.47 -4.86 25.80
C SER A 163 19.18 -6.26 26.37
N LEU A 164 18.67 -7.13 25.48
CA LEU A 164 18.51 -8.58 25.59
C LEU A 164 17.20 -9.12 26.25
N PRO A 165 16.65 -10.22 25.70
CA PRO A 165 15.64 -11.02 26.39
C PRO A 165 16.35 -11.88 27.47
N ASN A 166 15.69 -12.11 28.61
CA ASN A 166 16.00 -13.12 29.66
C ASN A 166 16.57 -12.67 31.02
N LEU A 167 16.37 -11.43 31.49
CA LEU A 167 16.65 -11.12 32.90
C LEU A 167 15.37 -10.78 33.67
N GLY A 168 15.07 -11.65 34.63
CA GLY A 168 13.91 -11.62 35.53
C GLY A 168 13.90 -10.40 36.44
N GLY A 169 12.69 -9.95 36.76
CA GLY A 169 12.42 -8.67 37.41
C GLY A 169 12.69 -8.61 38.89
N TYR A 170 12.51 -7.42 39.46
CA TYR A 170 12.28 -7.22 40.89
C TYR A 170 11.34 -6.03 41.14
N GLN A 171 10.60 -6.17 42.23
CA GLN A 171 9.53 -5.36 42.80
C GLN A 171 9.92 -3.89 43.04
N VAL A 172 8.91 -3.01 43.20
CA VAL A 172 8.71 -2.21 44.45
C VAL A 172 7.58 -1.15 44.31
N ILE A 173 6.62 -1.28 45.23
CA ILE A 173 5.81 -0.30 45.98
C ILE A 173 4.88 0.66 45.22
N SER A 174 3.58 0.43 45.44
CA SER A 174 2.42 1.26 45.09
C SER A 174 2.25 2.45 46.05
N PHE A 175 2.10 3.66 45.52
CA PHE A 175 1.44 4.76 46.22
C PHE A 175 0.21 5.20 45.43
N GLU A 176 -0.95 5.10 46.06
CA GLU A 176 -2.20 5.67 45.55
C GLU A 176 -2.13 7.20 45.58
N LYS A 177 -2.57 7.85 44.48
CA LYS A 177 -3.29 9.12 44.53
C LYS A 177 -3.92 9.46 43.17
N ASN A 178 -5.21 9.78 43.24
CA ASN A 178 -6.05 10.28 42.16
C ASN A 178 -5.55 11.63 41.61
N PRO A 179 -5.77 11.89 40.31
CA PRO A 179 -6.16 13.24 39.92
C PRO A 179 -7.38 13.26 38.99
N LEU A 180 -8.32 14.09 39.40
CA LEU A 180 -9.44 14.62 38.62
C LEU A 180 -8.91 15.23 37.32
N LEU A 181 -9.42 14.78 36.17
CA LEU A 181 -9.11 15.39 34.87
C LEU A 181 -10.37 15.88 34.16
N THR A 182 -10.17 17.06 33.61
CA THR A 182 -11.10 18.06 33.13
C THR A 182 -11.85 17.62 31.88
N ARG A 183 -13.13 17.96 31.88
CA ARG A 183 -14.17 17.65 30.89
C ARG A 183 -13.86 18.32 29.55
N GLY A 184 -13.25 17.59 28.62
CA GLY A 184 -13.15 17.98 27.20
C GLY A 184 -14.29 17.35 26.42
N ILE A 185 -15.30 18.15 26.06
CA ILE A 185 -16.44 17.75 25.23
C ILE A 185 -15.91 17.48 23.82
N MET A 186 -15.83 16.21 23.42
CA MET A 186 -15.63 15.84 22.02
C MET A 186 -17.00 15.72 21.34
N SER A 187 -17.22 16.54 20.32
CA SER A 187 -18.43 16.56 19.50
C SER A 187 -18.58 15.27 18.69
N ASP A 188 -19.75 14.63 18.79
CA ASP A 188 -20.19 13.52 17.93
C ASP A 188 -20.41 14.04 16.50
N SER A 189 -19.39 14.00 15.64
CA SER A 189 -19.55 14.08 14.18
C SER A 189 -19.29 12.71 13.54
N ALA A 190 -20.05 11.70 13.97
CA ALA A 190 -20.13 10.43 13.25
C ALA A 190 -21.36 10.48 12.33
N LEU A 191 -21.08 10.38 11.02
CA LEU A 191 -22.02 10.21 9.91
C LEU A 191 -23.34 9.53 10.32
N LYS A 192 -24.42 10.32 10.32
CA LYS A 192 -25.80 9.81 10.38
C LYS A 192 -26.30 9.55 8.96
N THR A 193 -25.83 8.49 8.32
CA THR A 193 -26.59 7.90 7.22
C THR A 193 -27.53 6.86 7.84
N PRO A 194 -28.85 6.90 7.55
CA PRO A 194 -29.73 5.81 7.95
C PRO A 194 -29.19 4.50 7.35
N PRO A 195 -29.17 3.39 8.10
CA PRO A 195 -28.85 2.09 7.51
C PRO A 195 -29.88 1.78 6.42
N ASP A 196 -29.41 1.28 5.27
CA ASP A 196 -30.31 0.83 4.21
C ASP A 196 -31.33 -0.18 4.77
N PRO A 197 -32.60 -0.11 4.36
CA PRO A 197 -33.62 -1.05 4.82
C PRO A 197 -33.17 -2.48 4.47
N VAL A 198 -33.11 -3.34 5.48
CA VAL A 198 -32.75 -4.75 5.31
C VAL A 198 -33.79 -5.39 4.40
N LYS A 199 -33.37 -5.82 3.20
CA LYS A 199 -34.24 -6.59 2.30
C LYS A 199 -34.54 -7.95 2.91
N VAL A 200 -35.83 -8.20 3.17
CA VAL A 200 -36.32 -9.45 3.76
C VAL A 200 -36.79 -10.37 2.63
N PHE A 201 -36.27 -11.59 2.59
CA PHE A 201 -36.77 -12.66 1.73
C PHE A 201 -37.70 -13.56 2.54
N LYS A 202 -38.97 -13.67 2.12
CA LYS A 202 -39.96 -14.51 2.81
C LYS A 202 -39.78 -15.96 2.38
N LEU A 203 -39.54 -16.85 3.35
CA LEU A 203 -39.50 -18.29 3.12
C LEU A 203 -40.92 -18.84 2.90
N PRO A 204 -41.08 -19.95 2.15
CA PRO A 204 -42.32 -20.70 2.12
C PRO A 204 -42.74 -21.11 3.53
N GLU A 205 -44.03 -21.39 3.73
CA GLU A 205 -44.50 -21.91 5.01
C GLU A 205 -43.96 -23.33 5.24
N PHE A 206 -43.58 -23.62 6.48
CA PHE A 206 -43.11 -24.96 6.82
C PHE A 206 -44.25 -25.96 6.65
N PRO A 207 -43.99 -27.13 6.02
CA PRO A 207 -45.02 -28.14 5.87
C PRO A 207 -45.43 -28.64 7.25
N VAL A 208 -46.75 -28.81 7.46
CA VAL A 208 -47.32 -29.32 8.72
C VAL A 208 -46.85 -30.75 9.01
N PHE A 209 -46.51 -31.52 7.97
CA PHE A 209 -46.00 -32.88 8.06
C PHE A 209 -44.66 -33.03 7.33
N LEU A 210 -43.67 -33.63 8.00
CA LEU A 210 -42.32 -33.85 7.45
C LEU A 210 -42.23 -35.12 6.59
N SER A 211 -43.19 -35.33 5.68
CA SER A 211 -43.09 -36.41 4.70
C SER A 211 -42.11 -36.05 3.58
N SER A 212 -41.45 -37.05 2.98
CA SER A 212 -40.49 -36.84 1.88
C SER A 212 -41.07 -35.97 0.75
N HIS A 213 -42.32 -36.22 0.37
CA HIS A 213 -43.04 -35.43 -0.63
C HIS A 213 -43.26 -33.97 -0.21
N SER A 214 -43.63 -33.71 1.03
CA SER A 214 -43.86 -32.34 1.53
C SER A 214 -42.57 -31.54 1.63
N VAL A 215 -41.47 -32.20 2.00
CA VAL A 215 -40.13 -31.59 2.02
C VAL A 215 -39.65 -31.27 0.60
N GLN A 216 -39.87 -32.17 -0.36
CA GLN A 216 -39.53 -31.93 -1.77
C GLN A 216 -40.38 -30.80 -2.39
N ALA A 217 -41.65 -30.73 -2.05
CA ALA A 217 -42.54 -29.64 -2.46
C ALA A 217 -42.07 -28.28 -1.91
N TYR A 218 -41.72 -28.22 -0.61
CA TYR A 218 -41.17 -27.03 0.02
C TYR A 218 -39.91 -26.52 -0.70
N TYR A 219 -38.95 -27.41 -1.01
CA TYR A 219 -37.74 -27.01 -1.74
C TYR A 219 -38.03 -26.56 -3.17
N SER A 220 -38.99 -27.20 -3.85
CA SER A 220 -39.40 -26.81 -5.20
C SER A 220 -40.02 -25.41 -5.23
N GLU A 221 -40.89 -25.11 -4.25
CA GLU A 221 -41.46 -23.77 -4.07
C GLU A 221 -40.38 -22.74 -3.73
N LEU A 222 -39.45 -23.07 -2.84
CA LEU A 222 -38.33 -22.20 -2.48
C LEU A 222 -37.44 -21.88 -3.70
N ILE A 223 -37.13 -22.88 -4.54
CA ILE A 223 -36.36 -22.67 -5.79
C ILE A 223 -37.12 -21.72 -6.72
N GLN A 224 -38.44 -21.86 -6.85
CA GLN A 224 -39.27 -21.00 -7.68
C GLN A 224 -39.31 -19.55 -7.16
N LEU A 225 -39.50 -19.36 -5.85
CA LEU A 225 -39.47 -18.04 -5.22
C LEU A 225 -38.10 -17.36 -5.37
N LEU A 226 -37.00 -18.11 -5.21
CA LEU A 226 -35.65 -17.61 -5.47
C LEU A 226 -35.46 -17.28 -6.95
N GLY A 227 -36.02 -18.07 -7.87
CA GLY A 227 -36.02 -17.78 -9.30
C GLY A 227 -36.73 -16.47 -9.65
N ASN A 228 -37.90 -16.24 -9.06
CA ASN A 228 -38.66 -14.99 -9.22
C ASN A 228 -37.89 -13.80 -8.62
N ALA A 229 -37.25 -13.98 -7.46
CA ALA A 229 -36.43 -12.96 -6.85
C ALA A 229 -35.21 -12.59 -7.72
N ILE A 230 -34.50 -13.58 -8.26
CA ILE A 230 -33.40 -13.40 -9.21
C ILE A 230 -33.89 -12.63 -10.45
N PHE A 231 -35.05 -12.99 -11.00
CA PHE A 231 -35.63 -12.30 -12.15
C PHE A 231 -36.01 -10.85 -11.83
N SER A 232 -36.59 -10.60 -10.66
CA SER A 232 -37.01 -9.25 -10.24
C SER A 232 -35.84 -8.30 -9.95
N VAL A 233 -34.70 -8.82 -9.49
CA VAL A 233 -33.54 -8.01 -9.08
C VAL A 233 -32.61 -7.65 -10.23
N GLN A 234 -32.76 -8.32 -11.38
CA GLN A 234 -31.83 -8.52 -12.51
C GLN A 234 -30.69 -7.52 -12.80
N THR A 235 -30.71 -6.26 -12.34
CA THR A 235 -29.61 -5.29 -12.51
C THR A 235 -29.37 -4.30 -11.36
N GLU A 236 -30.25 -4.18 -10.36
CA GLU A 236 -30.15 -3.07 -9.38
C GLU A 236 -29.20 -3.34 -8.20
N ASN A 237 -29.01 -4.61 -7.81
CA ASN A 237 -28.19 -4.94 -6.65
C ASN A 237 -27.43 -6.27 -6.85
N SER A 238 -26.21 -6.18 -7.39
CA SER A 238 -25.35 -7.35 -7.66
C SER A 238 -25.03 -8.15 -6.40
N SER A 239 -24.87 -7.49 -5.24
CA SER A 239 -24.58 -8.19 -3.97
C SER A 239 -25.76 -9.06 -3.49
N LEU A 240 -26.99 -8.59 -3.70
CA LEU A 240 -28.19 -9.35 -3.37
C LEU A 240 -28.42 -10.49 -4.35
N LEU A 241 -28.18 -10.23 -5.64
CA LEU A 241 -28.27 -11.23 -6.69
C LEU A 241 -27.32 -12.41 -6.44
N ALA A 242 -26.08 -12.13 -6.03
CA ALA A 242 -25.12 -13.14 -5.63
C ALA A 242 -25.63 -14.02 -4.48
N ARG A 243 -26.21 -13.40 -3.44
CA ARG A 243 -26.81 -14.15 -2.32
C ARG A 243 -27.94 -15.07 -2.77
N PHE A 244 -28.78 -14.63 -3.71
CA PHE A 244 -29.83 -15.49 -4.27
C PHE A 244 -29.27 -16.64 -5.10
N TYR A 245 -28.23 -16.42 -5.92
CA TYR A 245 -27.55 -17.51 -6.62
C TYR A 245 -26.93 -18.52 -5.64
N TYR A 246 -26.29 -18.05 -4.57
CA TYR A 246 -25.75 -18.94 -3.53
C TYR A 246 -26.85 -19.80 -2.91
N LEU A 247 -27.94 -19.18 -2.46
CA LEU A 247 -29.06 -19.89 -1.83
C LEU A 247 -29.71 -20.88 -2.80
N ARG A 248 -30.02 -20.48 -4.03
CA ARG A 248 -30.66 -21.36 -5.02
C ARG A 248 -29.74 -22.51 -5.43
N GLY A 249 -28.44 -22.23 -5.63
CA GLY A 249 -27.44 -23.26 -5.93
C GLY A 249 -27.30 -24.27 -4.78
N PHE A 250 -27.33 -23.80 -3.53
CA PHE A 250 -27.31 -24.67 -2.34
C PHE A 250 -28.56 -25.55 -2.26
N ILE A 251 -29.76 -24.98 -2.43
CA ILE A 251 -31.00 -25.78 -2.42
C ILE A 251 -31.05 -26.77 -3.59
N ASN A 252 -30.60 -26.38 -4.78
CA ASN A 252 -30.46 -27.27 -5.93
C ASN A 252 -29.50 -28.44 -5.63
N THR A 253 -28.42 -28.18 -4.88
CA THR A 253 -27.48 -29.22 -4.43
C THR A 253 -28.18 -30.23 -3.52
N LEU A 254 -28.97 -29.74 -2.55
CA LEU A 254 -29.74 -30.61 -1.65
C LEU A 254 -30.81 -31.43 -2.38
N CYS A 255 -31.35 -30.90 -3.49
CA CYS A 255 -32.34 -31.58 -4.33
C CYS A 255 -31.73 -32.49 -5.40
N SER A 256 -30.43 -32.77 -5.36
CA SER A 256 -29.69 -33.55 -6.37
C SER A 256 -29.77 -32.98 -7.79
N ARG A 257 -30.09 -31.69 -7.95
CA ARG A 257 -30.08 -30.97 -9.23
C ARG A 257 -28.69 -30.39 -9.49
N ARG A 258 -27.71 -31.28 -9.70
CA ARG A 258 -26.27 -30.92 -9.77
C ARG A 258 -25.96 -29.91 -10.87
N LEU A 259 -26.51 -30.07 -12.07
CA LEU A 259 -26.25 -29.16 -13.20
C LEU A 259 -26.84 -27.75 -12.99
N ASP A 260 -28.01 -27.66 -12.37
CA ASP A 260 -28.63 -26.38 -12.04
C ASP A 260 -27.86 -25.67 -10.92
N ALA A 261 -27.42 -26.44 -9.91
CA ALA A 261 -26.54 -25.94 -8.86
C ALA A 261 -25.23 -25.37 -9.42
N LEU A 262 -24.56 -26.10 -10.32
CA LEU A 262 -23.33 -25.64 -10.97
C LEU A 262 -23.56 -24.39 -11.83
N SER A 263 -24.72 -24.28 -12.49
CA SER A 263 -25.09 -23.09 -13.26
C SER A 263 -25.29 -21.85 -12.36
N ASP A 264 -25.92 -22.04 -11.21
CA ASP A 264 -26.06 -21.00 -10.18
C ASP A 264 -24.71 -20.61 -9.58
N PHE A 265 -23.84 -21.57 -9.25
CA PHE A 265 -22.51 -21.28 -8.73
C PHE A 265 -21.61 -20.62 -9.77
N GLN A 266 -21.75 -20.93 -11.06
CA GLN A 266 -21.02 -20.20 -12.10
C GLN A 266 -21.51 -18.75 -12.22
N SER A 267 -22.82 -18.52 -12.10
CA SER A 267 -23.39 -17.17 -12.07
C SER A 267 -22.93 -16.39 -10.83
N LEU A 268 -22.84 -17.08 -9.68
CA LEU A 268 -22.28 -16.53 -8.46
C LEU A 268 -20.80 -16.15 -8.64
N ASN A 269 -19.99 -17.03 -9.21
CA ASN A 269 -18.57 -16.79 -9.47
C ASN A 269 -18.35 -15.53 -10.32
N LYS A 270 -19.24 -15.21 -11.27
CA LYS A 270 -19.19 -13.95 -12.04
C LYS A 270 -19.62 -12.71 -11.22
N THR A 271 -20.48 -12.89 -10.23
CA THR A 271 -21.17 -11.79 -9.52
C THR A 271 -20.51 -11.41 -8.18
N ASP A 272 -20.13 -12.40 -7.37
CA ASP A 272 -19.46 -12.23 -6.07
C ASP A 272 -18.58 -13.46 -5.75
N THR A 273 -17.28 -13.32 -5.96
CA THR A 273 -16.31 -14.39 -5.66
C THR A 273 -16.10 -14.58 -4.15
N ALA A 274 -16.42 -13.60 -3.30
CA ALA A 274 -16.12 -13.66 -1.87
C ALA A 274 -16.96 -14.70 -1.11
N ILE A 275 -18.15 -15.03 -1.63
CA ILE A 275 -19.04 -16.04 -1.06
C ILE A 275 -19.06 -17.36 -1.87
N PHE A 276 -18.14 -17.51 -2.83
CA PHE A 276 -18.08 -18.70 -3.69
C PHE A 276 -17.70 -19.95 -2.86
N PRO A 277 -18.55 -21.01 -2.84
CA PRO A 277 -18.31 -22.15 -1.96
C PRO A 277 -17.38 -23.18 -2.62
N THR A 278 -16.09 -22.87 -2.71
CA THR A 278 -15.09 -23.68 -3.45
C THR A 278 -15.18 -25.18 -3.14
N HIS A 279 -15.13 -25.58 -1.87
CA HIS A 279 -15.18 -26.99 -1.48
C HIS A 279 -16.47 -27.71 -1.91
N LEU A 280 -17.62 -27.02 -1.85
CA LEU A 280 -18.90 -27.59 -2.26
C LEU A 280 -18.93 -27.77 -3.79
N VAL A 281 -18.41 -26.79 -4.55
CA VAL A 281 -18.38 -26.86 -6.00
C VAL A 281 -17.40 -27.94 -6.48
N THR A 282 -16.23 -28.08 -5.85
CA THR A 282 -15.29 -29.17 -6.14
C THR A 282 -15.97 -30.52 -5.92
N TRP A 283 -16.63 -30.72 -4.77
CA TRP A 283 -17.37 -31.94 -4.49
C TRP A 283 -18.49 -32.20 -5.52
N LEU A 284 -19.23 -31.16 -5.92
CA LEU A 284 -20.28 -31.28 -6.94
C LEU A 284 -19.72 -31.74 -8.28
N VAL A 285 -18.60 -31.17 -8.72
CA VAL A 285 -17.91 -31.54 -9.96
C VAL A 285 -17.45 -33.00 -9.91
N ASP A 286 -16.87 -33.43 -8.79
CA ASP A 286 -16.42 -34.81 -8.61
C ASP A 286 -17.59 -35.80 -8.52
N SER A 287 -18.78 -35.34 -8.13
CA SER A 287 -20.00 -36.16 -8.01
C SER A 287 -20.82 -36.31 -9.30
N LEU A 288 -20.43 -35.65 -10.40
CA LEU A 288 -21.19 -35.69 -11.66
C LEU A 288 -21.16 -37.08 -12.30
N HIS A 289 -22.33 -37.56 -12.77
CA HIS A 289 -22.39 -38.76 -13.59
C HIS A 289 -21.86 -38.50 -15.02
N GLN A 290 -21.50 -39.55 -15.77
CA GLN A 290 -20.93 -39.38 -17.12
C GLN A 290 -21.87 -38.63 -18.07
N ASP A 291 -23.18 -38.89 -18.02
CA ASP A 291 -24.16 -38.21 -18.86
C ASP A 291 -24.26 -36.70 -18.53
N GLU A 292 -24.22 -36.38 -17.23
CA GLU A 292 -24.22 -34.99 -16.75
C GLU A 292 -22.92 -34.28 -17.12
N LEU A 293 -21.78 -34.97 -17.07
CA LEU A 293 -20.48 -34.44 -17.48
C LEU A 293 -20.49 -34.07 -18.97
N GLN A 294 -21.04 -34.94 -19.83
CA GLN A 294 -21.21 -34.65 -21.26
C GLN A 294 -22.16 -33.47 -21.50
N GLN A 295 -23.27 -33.40 -20.76
CA GLN A 295 -24.19 -32.26 -20.82
C GLN A 295 -23.53 -30.95 -20.36
N ALA A 296 -22.74 -30.99 -19.29
CA ALA A 296 -22.01 -29.84 -18.79
C ALA A 296 -20.92 -29.39 -19.77
N GLN A 297 -20.22 -30.31 -20.44
CA GLN A 297 -19.24 -29.98 -21.48
C GLN A 297 -19.85 -29.32 -22.72
N LYS A 298 -21.13 -29.58 -23.03
CA LYS A 298 -21.86 -28.90 -24.11
C LYS A 298 -22.23 -27.46 -23.76
N ARG A 299 -22.28 -27.11 -22.47
CA ARG A 299 -22.57 -25.75 -22.00
C ARG A 299 -21.25 -24.98 -21.81
N PRO A 300 -20.98 -23.92 -22.59
CA PRO A 300 -19.68 -23.24 -22.54
C PRO A 300 -19.37 -22.66 -21.16
N GLU A 301 -20.37 -22.11 -20.47
CA GLU A 301 -20.21 -21.57 -19.12
C GLU A 301 -19.81 -22.63 -18.07
N LEU A 302 -20.34 -23.85 -18.16
CA LEU A 302 -20.01 -24.95 -17.24
C LEU A 302 -18.69 -25.62 -17.61
N LYS A 303 -18.41 -25.76 -18.92
CA LYS A 303 -17.13 -26.27 -19.42
C LYS A 303 -15.96 -25.45 -18.89
N SER A 304 -16.09 -24.12 -18.88
CA SER A 304 -15.08 -23.22 -18.32
C SER A 304 -14.88 -23.42 -16.81
N LEU A 305 -15.97 -23.53 -16.03
CA LEU A 305 -15.91 -23.77 -14.59
C LEU A 305 -15.26 -25.13 -14.25
N LEU A 306 -15.63 -26.18 -14.99
CA LEU A 306 -15.06 -27.53 -14.84
C LEU A 306 -13.55 -27.54 -15.12
N PHE A 307 -13.12 -26.86 -16.18
CA PHE A 307 -11.70 -26.75 -16.50
C PHE A 307 -10.95 -26.01 -15.38
N LYS A 308 -11.47 -24.87 -14.92
CA LYS A 308 -10.89 -24.09 -13.82
C LYS A 308 -10.67 -24.95 -12.56
N ILE A 309 -11.69 -25.68 -12.12
CA ILE A 309 -11.62 -26.51 -10.90
C ILE A 309 -10.62 -27.65 -11.05
N LYS A 310 -10.54 -28.29 -12.23
CA LYS A 310 -9.53 -29.33 -12.50
C LYS A 310 -8.12 -28.77 -12.47
N THR A 311 -7.89 -27.63 -13.12
CA THR A 311 -6.59 -26.95 -13.10
C THR A 311 -6.21 -26.50 -11.69
N ASP A 312 -7.15 -26.00 -10.90
CA ASP A 312 -6.92 -25.58 -9.51
C ASP A 312 -6.63 -26.78 -8.58
N ASN A 313 -7.21 -27.96 -8.85
CA ASN A 313 -6.91 -29.20 -8.12
C ASN A 313 -5.55 -29.81 -8.50
N GLU A 314 -5.10 -29.63 -9.76
CA GLU A 314 -3.81 -30.11 -10.26
C GLU A 314 -2.63 -29.19 -9.87
N LYS A 315 -2.88 -27.89 -9.67
CA LYS A 315 -1.89 -26.98 -9.11
C LYS A 315 -1.60 -27.39 -7.66
N PRO A 316 -0.32 -27.52 -7.25
CA PRO A 316 -0.01 -27.66 -5.83
C PRO A 316 -0.60 -26.45 -5.14
N ALA A 317 -1.52 -26.68 -4.18
CA ALA A 317 -2.11 -25.60 -3.40
C ALA A 317 -0.98 -24.69 -2.95
N VAL A 318 -0.95 -23.44 -3.45
CA VAL A 318 -0.04 -22.41 -2.94
C VAL A 318 -0.49 -22.23 -1.50
N ARG A 319 0.12 -23.01 -0.61
CA ARG A 319 -0.03 -22.85 0.82
C ARG A 319 0.54 -21.47 1.08
N THR A 320 -0.34 -20.47 1.08
CA THR A 320 -0.06 -19.25 1.82
C THR A 320 0.30 -19.73 3.22
N ASP A 321 1.59 -19.66 3.55
CA ASP A 321 2.07 -20.14 4.83
C ASP A 321 1.42 -19.24 5.89
N ASN A 322 0.26 -19.68 6.38
CA ASN A 322 -0.52 -18.94 7.36
C ASN A 322 0.17 -18.96 8.73
N ARG A 323 1.34 -19.62 8.86
CA ARG A 323 2.16 -19.60 10.06
C ARG A 323 2.74 -18.20 10.25
N ILE A 324 2.38 -17.63 11.40
CA ILE A 324 2.89 -16.34 11.82
C ILE A 324 4.15 -16.60 12.64
N LYS A 325 5.26 -16.01 12.20
CA LYS A 325 6.56 -16.16 12.88
C LYS A 325 6.66 -15.17 14.05
N LYS A 326 7.33 -15.60 15.12
CA LYS A 326 7.85 -14.70 16.15
C LYS A 326 9.33 -14.49 15.84
N PHE A 327 9.77 -13.24 15.70
CA PHE A 327 11.17 -12.92 15.40
C PHE A 327 12.09 -13.47 16.50
N LYS A 328 13.23 -14.06 16.11
CA LYS A 328 14.28 -14.52 17.03
C LYS A 328 15.64 -14.14 16.46
N LEU A 329 16.55 -13.72 17.34
CA LEU A 329 17.92 -13.42 16.94
C LEU A 329 18.65 -14.69 16.45
N PRO A 330 19.47 -14.58 15.40
CA PRO A 330 20.18 -15.71 14.81
C PRO A 330 21.14 -16.33 15.83
N GLN A 331 21.24 -17.66 15.82
CA GLN A 331 22.16 -18.44 16.66
C GLN A 331 23.26 -19.12 15.85
N THR A 332 23.13 -19.17 14.53
CA THR A 332 24.06 -19.80 13.58
C THR A 332 24.64 -18.76 12.62
N PRO A 333 25.89 -18.92 12.15
CA PRO A 333 26.49 -18.01 11.18
C PRO A 333 25.65 -17.90 9.91
N LEU A 334 25.43 -16.67 9.45
CA LEU A 334 24.54 -16.36 8.33
C LEU A 334 25.35 -16.17 7.05
N ASP A 335 25.02 -16.91 5.99
CA ASP A 335 25.45 -16.53 4.64
C ASP A 335 24.66 -15.31 4.11
N GLN A 336 24.93 -14.89 2.87
CA GLN A 336 24.32 -13.67 2.31
C GLN A 336 22.79 -13.79 2.21
N ASP A 337 22.26 -14.91 1.75
CA ASP A 337 20.81 -15.11 1.60
C ASP A 337 20.10 -15.23 2.94
N GLU A 338 20.71 -15.95 3.90
CA GLU A 338 20.21 -16.05 5.27
C GLU A 338 20.26 -14.68 5.98
N PHE A 339 21.31 -13.89 5.74
CA PHE A 339 21.46 -12.55 6.29
C PHE A 339 20.43 -11.58 5.73
N VAL A 340 20.20 -11.60 4.40
CA VAL A 340 19.15 -10.80 3.74
C VAL A 340 17.80 -11.10 4.36
N ARG A 341 17.44 -12.38 4.45
CA ARG A 341 16.17 -12.81 5.06
C ARG A 341 16.06 -12.35 6.51
N CYS A 342 17.12 -12.48 7.30
CA CYS A 342 17.13 -12.09 8.71
C CYS A 342 16.94 -10.58 8.89
N ILE A 343 17.64 -9.73 8.12
CA ILE A 343 17.51 -8.27 8.19
C ILE A 343 16.13 -7.80 7.74
N GLN A 344 15.57 -8.41 6.69
CA GLN A 344 14.22 -8.11 6.26
C GLN A 344 13.19 -8.55 7.30
N GLU A 345 13.34 -9.74 7.91
CA GLU A 345 12.49 -10.22 9.02
C GLU A 345 12.52 -9.25 10.22
N CYS A 346 13.70 -8.70 10.57
CA CYS A 346 13.88 -7.69 11.62
C CYS A 346 13.14 -6.36 11.35
N GLY A 347 12.73 -6.10 10.10
CA GLY A 347 12.13 -4.83 9.69
C GLY A 347 13.10 -3.64 9.70
N VAL A 348 14.41 -3.88 9.61
CA VAL A 348 15.43 -2.81 9.63
C VAL A 348 15.56 -2.15 8.26
N VAL A 349 15.82 -2.95 7.23
CA VAL A 349 15.94 -2.54 5.81
C VAL A 349 15.25 -3.60 4.97
N LYS A 350 14.54 -3.17 3.92
CA LYS A 350 13.90 -4.08 2.95
C LYS A 350 14.75 -4.30 1.70
N ASP A 351 15.33 -3.23 1.18
CA ASP A 351 16.09 -3.21 -0.08
C ASP A 351 17.31 -4.14 -0.06
N VAL A 352 17.31 -5.14 -0.95
CA VAL A 352 18.35 -6.17 -1.03
C VAL A 352 19.72 -5.58 -1.38
N ALA A 353 19.77 -4.53 -2.21
CA ALA A 353 21.02 -3.89 -2.60
C ALA A 353 21.71 -3.23 -1.39
N THR A 354 20.95 -2.54 -0.55
CA THR A 354 21.44 -1.97 0.71
C THR A 354 21.85 -3.04 1.71
N ILE A 355 21.09 -4.13 1.81
CA ILE A 355 21.43 -5.24 2.72
C ILE A 355 22.70 -5.97 2.25
N SER A 356 22.92 -6.09 0.95
CA SER A 356 24.16 -6.65 0.39
C SER A 356 25.36 -5.78 0.75
N ARG A 357 25.26 -4.45 0.63
CA ARG A 357 26.33 -3.53 1.10
C ARG A 357 26.57 -3.64 2.61
N LEU A 358 25.52 -3.87 3.40
CA LEU A 358 25.62 -4.11 4.84
C LEU A 358 26.31 -5.44 5.15
N PHE A 359 26.00 -6.50 4.41
CA PHE A 359 26.66 -7.80 4.51
C PHE A 359 28.16 -7.65 4.24
N ASP A 360 28.53 -6.94 3.18
CA ASP A 360 29.94 -6.66 2.84
C ASP A 360 30.66 -5.81 3.90
N ALA A 361 29.93 -4.94 4.60
CA ALA A 361 30.46 -4.14 5.70
C ALA A 361 30.73 -5.00 6.96
N LEU A 362 29.83 -5.94 7.27
CA LEU A 362 29.92 -6.78 8.47
C LEU A 362 30.83 -8.01 8.29
N THR A 363 31.02 -8.49 7.07
CA THR A 363 31.94 -9.60 6.75
C THR A 363 33.40 -9.13 6.65
N ASN A 364 34.36 -9.98 7.04
CA ASN A 364 35.81 -9.76 6.80
C ASN A 364 36.18 -10.32 5.41
N GLU A 365 37.26 -9.85 4.79
CA GLU A 365 37.75 -10.37 3.49
C GLU A 365 38.05 -11.89 3.49
N GLN A 366 38.20 -12.50 4.68
CA GLN A 366 38.43 -13.93 4.87
C GLN A 366 37.16 -14.75 5.20
N HIS A 367 36.03 -14.11 5.51
CA HIS A 367 34.81 -14.78 5.95
C HIS A 367 33.62 -14.43 5.06
N THR A 368 33.01 -15.45 4.46
CA THR A 368 31.80 -15.33 3.62
C THR A 368 30.50 -15.43 4.43
N LYS A 369 30.57 -15.35 5.76
CA LYS A 369 29.40 -15.44 6.67
C LYS A 369 29.50 -14.42 7.80
N VAL A 370 28.36 -13.95 8.28
CA VAL A 370 28.25 -13.05 9.45
C VAL A 370 28.09 -13.88 10.73
N ASP A 371 28.96 -13.63 11.71
CA ASP A 371 28.90 -14.29 13.02
C ASP A 371 27.66 -13.82 13.82
N PRO A 372 26.94 -14.73 14.51
CA PRO A 372 25.76 -14.38 15.32
C PRO A 372 26.01 -13.31 16.39
N LYS A 373 27.20 -13.28 16.99
CA LYS A 373 27.60 -12.29 17.99
C LYS A 373 27.76 -10.91 17.37
N VAL A 374 28.33 -10.84 16.16
CA VAL A 374 28.44 -9.59 15.40
C VAL A 374 27.04 -9.09 15.06
N PHE A 375 26.17 -9.95 14.51
CA PHE A 375 24.77 -9.58 14.23
C PHE A 375 24.04 -9.07 15.47
N ARG A 376 24.15 -9.77 16.60
CA ARG A 376 23.52 -9.40 17.87
C ARG A 376 24.00 -8.03 18.36
N THR A 377 25.30 -7.76 18.25
CA THR A 377 25.89 -6.49 18.67
C THR A 377 25.41 -5.35 17.75
N PHE A 378 25.46 -5.56 16.44
CA PHE A 378 24.92 -4.63 15.43
C PHE A 378 23.45 -4.29 15.69
N TYR A 379 22.59 -5.30 15.86
CA TYR A 379 21.17 -5.11 16.12
C TYR A 379 20.92 -4.37 17.45
N THR A 380 21.72 -4.66 18.48
CA THR A 380 21.63 -3.98 19.78
C THR A 380 21.98 -2.49 19.64
N PHE A 381 23.08 -2.15 18.99
CA PHE A 381 23.47 -0.75 18.75
C PHE A 381 22.40 0.01 17.97
N LEU A 382 21.85 -0.59 16.92
CA LEU A 382 20.78 0.03 16.15
C LEU A 382 19.57 0.39 17.02
N LYS A 383 19.15 -0.52 17.91
CA LYS A 383 18.01 -0.31 18.81
C LYS A 383 18.33 0.67 19.94
N GLU A 384 19.57 0.70 20.42
CA GLU A 384 20.03 1.68 21.41
C GLU A 384 20.07 3.10 20.84
N THR A 385 20.61 3.30 19.63
CA THR A 385 20.60 4.59 18.93
C THR A 385 19.16 5.06 18.68
N GLU A 386 18.27 4.16 18.25
CA GLU A 386 16.85 4.44 18.12
C GLU A 386 16.22 4.90 19.44
N ALA A 387 16.51 4.19 20.53
CA ALA A 387 16.00 4.53 21.85
C ALA A 387 16.54 5.87 22.37
N GLU A 388 17.82 6.18 22.15
CA GLU A 388 18.41 7.45 22.56
C GLU A 388 17.73 8.62 21.82
N ALA A 389 17.54 8.47 20.51
CA ALA A 389 16.91 9.47 19.68
C ALA A 389 15.43 9.69 20.03
N GLN A 390 14.68 8.63 20.38
CA GLN A 390 13.28 8.75 20.82
C GLN A 390 13.13 9.29 22.24
N ASN A 391 14.09 9.00 23.14
CA ASN A 391 14.04 9.40 24.55
C ASN A 391 14.69 10.75 24.83
N VAL A 392 15.21 11.44 23.82
CA VAL A 392 15.76 12.79 23.97
C VAL A 392 14.71 13.72 24.58
N ASN A 393 15.13 14.52 25.57
CA ASN A 393 14.26 15.46 26.26
C ASN A 393 14.37 16.83 25.59
N LEU A 394 13.62 17.04 24.51
CA LEU A 394 13.51 18.35 23.88
C LEU A 394 12.50 19.20 24.65
N LEU A 395 12.87 20.46 24.91
CA LEU A 395 11.96 21.44 25.48
C LEU A 395 10.81 21.73 24.50
N SER A 396 9.65 22.14 25.03
CA SER A 396 8.46 22.39 24.20
C SER A 396 8.70 23.47 23.14
N GLU A 397 9.53 24.47 23.44
CA GLU A 397 9.95 25.51 22.50
C GLU A 397 10.75 24.94 21.32
N VAL A 398 11.61 23.96 21.57
CA VAL A 398 12.38 23.30 20.51
C VAL A 398 11.45 22.48 19.62
N VAL A 399 10.49 21.78 20.20
CA VAL A 399 9.53 21.00 19.42
C VAL A 399 8.61 21.90 18.58
N SER A 400 8.26 23.10 19.04
CA SER A 400 7.50 24.06 18.21
C SER A 400 8.28 24.61 17.02
N ARG A 401 9.62 24.46 16.98
CA ARG A 401 10.47 24.87 15.85
C ARG A 401 10.74 23.73 14.86
N LEU A 402 10.34 22.49 15.18
CA LEU A 402 10.44 21.32 14.31
C LEU A 402 9.26 21.29 13.34
N ASP A 403 9.49 20.87 12.10
CA ASP A 403 8.41 20.71 11.13
C ASP A 403 7.48 19.54 11.52
N ASP A 404 6.25 19.56 11.02
CA ASP A 404 5.33 18.43 11.11
C ASP A 404 5.97 17.17 10.49
N GLY A 405 6.19 16.15 11.31
CA GLY A 405 6.83 14.90 10.87
C GLY A 405 8.34 14.84 11.14
N GLU A 406 8.98 15.92 11.57
CA GLU A 406 10.42 15.97 11.85
C GLU A 406 10.78 15.23 13.16
N CYS A 407 11.79 14.36 13.08
CA CYS A 407 12.21 13.51 14.20
C CYS A 407 13.73 13.53 14.37
N VAL A 408 14.20 13.37 15.61
CA VAL A 408 15.62 13.11 15.86
C VAL A 408 15.91 11.65 15.53
N TYR A 409 17.01 11.43 14.79
CA TYR A 409 17.46 10.10 14.38
C TYR A 409 18.79 9.69 15.00
N LYS A 410 19.70 10.64 15.21
CA LYS A 410 21.00 10.41 15.84
C LYS A 410 21.39 11.58 16.73
N LEU A 411 22.10 11.28 17.81
CA LEU A 411 22.75 12.24 18.70
C LEU A 411 24.26 11.95 18.76
N SER A 412 25.07 13.00 18.92
CA SER A 412 26.49 12.86 19.22
C SER A 412 26.72 12.66 20.73
N SER A 413 27.94 12.25 21.08
CA SER A 413 28.44 12.51 22.44
C SER A 413 28.51 14.02 22.73
N ARG A 414 28.77 14.35 23.99
CA ARG A 414 28.94 15.74 24.43
C ARG A 414 30.24 16.30 23.85
N VAL A 415 30.12 17.35 23.04
CA VAL A 415 31.21 17.90 22.24
C VAL A 415 31.37 19.40 22.44
N LYS A 416 32.61 19.88 22.31
CA LYS A 416 32.92 21.31 22.25
C LYS A 416 32.77 21.78 20.81
N THR A 417 31.98 22.83 20.61
CA THR A 417 31.75 23.44 19.30
C THR A 417 32.11 24.92 19.33
N SER A 418 32.14 25.57 18.16
CA SER A 418 32.28 27.03 18.03
C SER A 418 31.14 27.81 18.71
N TYR A 419 30.01 27.17 19.02
CA TYR A 419 28.84 27.76 19.68
C TYR A 419 28.62 27.22 21.11
N GLY A 420 29.68 26.70 21.73
CA GLY A 420 29.64 26.18 23.11
C GLY A 420 29.58 24.64 23.18
N VAL A 421 29.33 24.14 24.38
CA VAL A 421 29.31 22.70 24.67
C VAL A 421 27.89 22.16 24.57
N GLY A 422 27.72 21.05 23.85
CA GLY A 422 26.41 20.46 23.63
C GLY A 422 26.46 19.11 22.92
N LYS A 423 25.28 18.65 22.49
CA LYS A 423 25.13 17.48 21.61
C LYS A 423 24.63 17.90 20.24
N ILE A 424 25.22 17.38 19.18
CA ILE A 424 24.72 17.53 17.82
C ILE A 424 23.59 16.52 17.64
N ALA A 425 22.44 17.00 17.18
CA ALA A 425 21.27 16.18 16.85
C ALA A 425 21.02 16.26 15.34
N MET A 426 20.75 15.10 14.74
CA MET A 426 20.44 14.96 13.33
C MET A 426 18.96 14.59 13.15
N THR A 427 18.27 15.32 12.28
CA THR A 427 16.94 14.97 11.75
C THR A 427 17.06 14.52 10.30
N GLN A 428 15.95 14.15 9.67
CA GLN A 428 15.92 13.92 8.23
C GLN A 428 16.14 15.20 7.39
N LYS A 429 16.17 16.39 8.01
CA LYS A 429 16.22 17.69 7.31
C LYS A 429 17.46 18.51 7.64
N ARG A 430 17.93 18.47 8.89
CA ARG A 430 18.93 19.40 9.41
C ARG A 430 19.73 18.84 10.58
N LEU A 431 20.81 19.54 10.87
CA LEU A 431 21.62 19.41 12.08
C LEU A 431 21.31 20.57 13.02
N PHE A 432 21.19 20.28 14.30
CA PHE A 432 21.09 21.32 15.34
C PHE A 432 21.90 20.95 16.58
N LEU A 433 22.34 21.97 17.31
CA LEU A 433 23.08 21.82 18.56
C LEU A 433 22.11 21.98 19.74
N LEU A 434 22.14 20.99 20.63
CA LEU A 434 21.51 21.04 21.95
C LEU A 434 22.55 21.51 22.97
N THR A 435 22.53 22.80 23.31
CA THR A 435 23.47 23.39 24.27
C THR A 435 23.13 23.03 25.71
N GLU A 436 24.15 22.90 26.56
CA GLU A 436 23.96 22.71 28.00
C GLU A 436 23.91 24.06 28.74
N GLY A 437 22.87 24.28 29.56
CA GLY A 437 22.71 25.50 30.38
C GLY A 437 21.43 26.25 30.04
N GLN A 438 21.54 27.34 29.27
CA GLN A 438 20.39 28.04 28.70
C GLN A 438 19.72 27.16 27.63
N PRO A 439 18.39 27.23 27.43
CA PRO A 439 17.67 26.41 26.46
C PRO A 439 17.96 26.88 25.02
N GLY A 440 19.19 26.70 24.55
CA GLY A 440 19.62 27.10 23.21
C GLY A 440 19.49 25.94 22.25
N PHE A 441 18.36 25.85 21.56
CA PHE A 441 18.31 25.18 20.26
C PHE A 441 19.00 26.09 19.24
N LEU A 442 20.08 25.60 18.65
CA LEU A 442 20.78 26.29 17.57
C LEU A 442 20.75 25.43 16.31
N GLU A 443 20.04 25.90 15.28
CA GLU A 443 20.14 25.28 13.95
C GLU A 443 21.56 25.50 13.40
N ILE A 444 22.26 24.39 13.15
CA ILE A 444 23.61 24.39 12.56
C ILE A 444 23.46 24.62 11.04
N VAL A 445 22.76 23.71 10.37
CA VAL A 445 22.56 23.75 8.91
C VAL A 445 21.43 22.81 8.49
N LYS A 446 20.68 23.16 7.43
CA LYS A 446 19.84 22.20 6.70
C LYS A 446 20.68 21.53 5.63
N PHE A 447 20.47 20.24 5.36
CA PHE A 447 21.31 19.51 4.38
C PHE A 447 21.33 20.17 2.98
N ARG A 448 20.27 20.87 2.60
CA ARG A 448 20.18 21.62 1.32
C ARG A 448 21.08 22.86 1.25
N ASP A 449 21.44 23.43 2.40
CA ASP A 449 22.16 24.70 2.53
C ASP A 449 23.68 24.50 2.81
N ILE A 450 24.13 23.23 2.83
CA ILE A 450 25.54 22.88 2.99
C ILE A 450 26.30 23.27 1.73
N GLN A 451 27.36 24.05 1.90
CA GLN A 451 28.31 24.41 0.84
C GLN A 451 29.51 23.46 0.85
N GLU A 452 30.03 23.15 2.03
CA GLU A 452 31.24 22.35 2.18
C GLU A 452 31.29 21.67 3.55
N VAL A 453 31.79 20.43 3.58
CA VAL A 453 32.08 19.65 4.80
C VAL A 453 33.52 19.17 4.73
N LYS A 454 34.32 19.57 5.72
CA LYS A 454 35.75 19.22 5.81
C LYS A 454 36.10 18.70 7.19
N MET A 455 37.02 17.75 7.23
CA MET A 455 37.72 17.39 8.45
C MET A 455 38.98 18.24 8.57
N ALA A 456 39.24 18.76 9.75
CA ALA A 456 40.47 19.46 10.06
C ALA A 456 41.11 18.87 11.32
N SER A 457 42.44 18.88 11.37
CA SER A 457 43.20 18.50 12.54
C SER A 457 43.99 19.70 13.04
N ALA A 458 43.79 20.08 14.30
CA ALA A 458 44.56 21.13 14.95
C ALA A 458 45.52 20.52 15.98
N PRO A 459 46.81 20.90 16.00
CA PRO A 459 47.71 20.50 17.05
C PRO A 459 47.33 21.23 18.36
N PHE A 460 47.16 20.47 19.44
CA PHE A 460 46.96 21.00 20.78
C PHE A 460 47.93 20.29 21.73
N LEU A 461 49.01 20.99 22.12
CA LEU A 461 50.15 20.40 22.82
C LEU A 461 50.72 19.19 22.04
N LEU A 462 50.81 18.01 22.66
CA LEU A 462 51.30 16.77 22.06
C LEU A 462 50.21 15.94 21.35
N VAL A 463 48.97 16.43 21.29
CA VAL A 463 47.82 15.66 20.76
C VAL A 463 47.20 16.39 19.56
N ARG A 464 46.82 15.64 18.51
CA ARG A 464 46.03 16.18 17.39
C ARG A 464 44.55 16.04 17.71
N ILE A 465 43.81 17.15 17.66
CA ILE A 465 42.36 17.14 17.83
C ILE A 465 41.72 17.14 16.45
N LEU A 466 40.97 16.08 16.14
CA LEU A 466 40.13 16.01 14.95
C LEU A 466 38.85 16.83 15.18
N SER A 467 38.54 17.66 14.20
CA SER A 467 37.41 18.58 14.19
C SER A 467 36.66 18.49 12.87
N LEU A 468 35.34 18.60 12.95
CA LEU A 468 34.45 18.67 11.80
C LEU A 468 34.11 20.14 11.52
N ARG A 469 34.28 20.57 10.28
CA ARG A 469 33.98 21.93 9.82
C ARG A 469 32.89 21.92 8.76
N ILE A 470 31.84 22.72 8.99
CA ILE A 470 30.69 22.85 8.08
C ILE A 470 30.56 24.31 7.66
N LYS A 471 30.57 24.53 6.34
CA LYS A 471 30.32 25.83 5.71
C LYS A 471 28.94 25.84 5.06
N THR A 472 28.22 26.95 5.19
CA THR A 472 26.84 27.10 4.70
C THR A 472 26.73 28.29 3.74
N PHE A 473 25.74 28.27 2.85
CA PHE A 473 25.47 29.42 1.97
C PHE A 473 24.92 30.62 2.72
N SER A 474 24.16 30.38 3.80
CA SER A 474 23.44 31.42 4.55
C SER A 474 24.27 32.16 5.59
N ARG A 475 25.38 31.57 6.06
CA ARG A 475 26.20 32.13 7.15
C ARG A 475 27.68 32.12 6.78
N PRO A 476 28.40 33.25 6.93
CA PRO A 476 29.84 33.32 6.69
C PRO A 476 30.65 32.63 7.79
N GLU A 477 30.09 32.53 9.00
CA GLU A 477 30.73 31.86 10.14
C GLU A 477 30.81 30.35 9.93
N LEU A 478 32.00 29.80 10.14
CA LEU A 478 32.27 28.37 10.04
C LEU A 478 31.83 27.65 11.32
N PHE A 479 30.96 26.65 11.20
CA PHE A 479 30.66 25.76 12.31
C PHE A 479 31.80 24.76 12.50
N GLU A 480 32.37 24.68 13.70
CA GLU A 480 33.44 23.73 14.04
C GLU A 480 33.04 22.90 15.27
N ALA A 481 33.20 21.58 15.20
CA ALA A 481 32.89 20.66 16.29
C ALA A 481 34.00 19.64 16.53
N ASN A 482 34.46 19.53 17.78
CA ASN A 482 35.50 18.60 18.19
C ASN A 482 34.87 17.27 18.62
N LEU A 483 34.60 16.40 17.64
CA LEU A 483 33.92 15.12 17.81
C LEU A 483 34.85 13.96 18.20
N LYS A 484 36.17 14.22 18.34
CA LYS A 484 37.17 13.21 18.73
C LYS A 484 37.07 11.97 17.83
N MET A 485 36.84 10.79 18.42
CA MET A 485 36.72 9.51 17.71
C MET A 485 35.51 9.42 16.79
N GLU A 486 34.47 10.25 16.99
CA GLU A 486 33.27 10.23 16.14
C GLU A 486 33.42 11.13 14.90
N THR A 487 34.52 11.89 14.77
CA THR A 487 34.67 12.90 13.71
C THR A 487 34.56 12.30 12.30
N GLU A 488 35.21 11.16 12.06
CA GLU A 488 35.20 10.48 10.76
C GLU A 488 33.81 9.95 10.41
N LEU A 489 33.12 9.35 11.39
CA LEU A 489 31.75 8.87 11.21
C LEU A 489 30.79 10.01 10.93
N TRP A 490 30.82 11.10 11.70
CA TRP A 490 29.95 12.25 11.44
C TRP A 490 30.24 12.91 10.09
N ASN A 491 31.49 12.94 9.64
CA ASN A 491 31.83 13.40 8.29
C ASN A 491 31.18 12.51 7.20
N LEU A 492 31.27 11.18 7.33
CA LEU A 492 30.59 10.25 6.41
C LEU A 492 29.07 10.44 6.42
N ILE A 493 28.48 10.51 7.62
CA ILE A 493 27.02 10.70 7.80
C ILE A 493 26.54 11.97 7.11
N ILE A 494 27.22 13.09 7.35
CA ILE A 494 26.77 14.39 6.82
C ILE A 494 26.96 14.44 5.30
N LYS A 495 28.04 13.87 4.76
CA LYS A 495 28.25 13.78 3.31
C LYS A 495 27.18 12.92 2.63
N GLU A 496 26.85 11.75 3.18
CA GLU A 496 25.81 10.89 2.62
C GLU A 496 24.42 11.56 2.67
N MET A 497 24.06 12.20 3.79
CA MET A 497 22.81 12.96 3.91
C MET A 497 22.75 14.16 2.96
N TRP A 498 23.87 14.87 2.80
CA TRP A 498 23.98 16.00 1.86
C TRP A 498 23.86 15.54 0.41
N ALA A 499 24.55 14.45 0.05
CA ALA A 499 24.49 13.83 -1.27
C ALA A 499 23.07 13.34 -1.60
N GLY A 500 22.42 12.64 -0.67
CA GLY A 500 21.03 12.21 -0.81
C GLY A 500 20.06 13.39 -0.99
N ARG A 501 20.32 14.53 -0.33
CA ARG A 501 19.51 15.75 -0.51
C ARG A 501 19.68 16.33 -1.90
N LYS A 502 20.93 16.46 -2.36
CA LYS A 502 21.25 17.01 -3.68
C LYS A 502 20.62 16.17 -4.79
N MET A 503 20.73 14.85 -4.71
CA MET A 503 20.11 13.94 -5.67
C MET A 503 18.58 14.02 -5.62
N GLY A 504 17.97 14.04 -4.44
CA GLY A 504 16.51 14.19 -4.32
C GLY A 504 15.97 15.51 -4.87
N ASP A 505 16.75 16.59 -4.80
CA ASP A 505 16.40 17.89 -5.39
C ASP A 505 16.52 17.92 -6.92
N GLN A 506 17.53 17.23 -7.47
CA GLN A 506 17.78 17.09 -8.91
C GLN A 506 16.74 16.17 -9.57
N ASP A 507 16.48 15.01 -8.97
CA ASP A 507 15.60 13.98 -9.53
C ASP A 507 14.12 14.14 -9.12
N LYS A 508 13.80 15.14 -8.29
CA LYS A 508 12.47 15.35 -7.68
C LYS A 508 11.95 14.10 -6.98
N ASP A 509 12.86 13.35 -6.35
CA ASP A 509 12.59 12.11 -5.64
C ASP A 509 12.83 12.29 -4.13
N PRO A 510 11.76 12.45 -3.32
CA PRO A 510 11.91 12.59 -1.88
C PRO A 510 12.54 11.38 -1.19
N GLN A 511 12.50 10.19 -1.81
CA GLN A 511 12.95 8.94 -1.20
C GLN A 511 14.46 8.85 -1.08
N CYS A 512 15.21 9.59 -1.90
CA CYS A 512 16.67 9.71 -1.76
C CYS A 512 17.07 10.11 -0.34
N MET A 513 16.31 11.02 0.30
CA MET A 513 16.57 11.41 1.69
C MET A 513 16.28 10.29 2.69
N THR A 514 15.20 9.53 2.49
CA THR A 514 14.87 8.39 3.35
C THR A 514 15.92 7.30 3.24
N GLN A 515 16.38 7.01 2.02
CA GLN A 515 17.43 6.02 1.78
C GLN A 515 18.78 6.47 2.36
N ALA A 516 19.14 7.74 2.20
CA ALA A 516 20.37 8.28 2.78
C ALA A 516 20.33 8.19 4.31
N LEU A 517 19.18 8.51 4.91
CA LEU A 517 18.95 8.36 6.34
C LEU A 517 19.11 6.92 6.81
N THR A 518 18.58 5.95 6.07
CA THR A 518 18.78 4.53 6.36
C THR A 518 20.26 4.16 6.28
N ASN A 519 20.96 4.56 5.20
CA ASN A 519 22.38 4.28 5.02
C ASN A 519 23.21 4.79 6.21
N VAL A 520 22.97 6.02 6.69
CA VAL A 520 23.74 6.60 7.81
C VAL A 520 23.45 5.97 9.16
N LEU A 521 22.22 5.49 9.39
CA LEU A 521 21.89 4.73 10.61
C LEU A 521 22.54 3.35 10.60
N LEU A 522 22.64 2.71 9.43
CA LEU A 522 23.40 1.48 9.28
C LEU A 522 24.90 1.70 9.49
N MET A 523 25.47 2.79 8.94
CA MET A 523 26.86 3.17 9.18
C MET A 523 27.16 3.31 10.67
N ASP A 524 26.28 3.99 11.41
CA ASP A 524 26.42 4.17 12.86
C ASP A 524 26.43 2.84 13.61
N ALA A 525 25.49 1.94 13.29
CA ALA A 525 25.40 0.62 13.89
C ALA A 525 26.61 -0.28 13.54
N VAL A 526 27.12 -0.19 12.30
CA VAL A 526 28.34 -0.88 11.88
C VAL A 526 29.55 -0.38 12.66
N VAL A 527 29.69 0.94 12.85
CA VAL A 527 30.81 1.51 13.61
C VAL A 527 30.76 1.11 15.08
N GLY A 528 29.57 1.12 15.69
CA GLY A 528 29.40 0.67 17.07
C GLY A 528 29.70 -0.82 17.27
N CYS A 529 29.43 -1.64 16.25
CA CYS A 529 29.57 -3.09 16.33
C CYS A 529 31.00 -3.61 16.11
N LEU A 530 31.80 -2.94 15.28
CA LEU A 530 33.11 -3.44 14.84
C LEU A 530 34.27 -2.81 15.62
N ASN A 531 35.44 -3.46 15.56
CA ASN A 531 36.66 -2.91 16.16
C ASN A 531 37.01 -1.53 15.57
N PRO A 532 37.49 -0.57 16.39
CA PRO A 532 37.72 0.82 15.96
C PRO A 532 38.58 0.94 14.70
N HIS A 533 39.63 0.12 14.57
CA HIS A 533 40.55 0.15 13.42
C HIS A 533 39.93 -0.24 12.07
N ARG A 534 38.80 -0.97 12.08
CA ARG A 534 38.11 -1.44 10.85
C ARG A 534 36.78 -0.72 10.61
N SER A 535 36.17 -0.23 11.70
CA SER A 535 34.81 0.32 11.75
C SER A 535 34.48 1.34 10.65
N ILE A 536 35.34 2.34 10.43
CA ILE A 536 35.11 3.42 9.46
C ILE A 536 35.26 2.93 8.02
N SER A 537 36.27 2.09 7.73
CA SER A 537 36.44 1.48 6.40
C SER A 537 35.22 0.62 6.05
N ALA A 538 34.75 -0.21 6.99
CA ALA A 538 33.53 -1.01 6.84
C ALA A 538 32.29 -0.14 6.58
N ALA A 539 32.09 0.93 7.37
CA ALA A 539 30.96 1.85 7.19
C ALA A 539 30.99 2.57 5.83
N SER A 540 32.18 2.85 5.27
CA SER A 540 32.31 3.48 3.96
C SER A 540 31.76 2.62 2.80
N LYS A 541 31.60 1.30 2.99
CA LYS A 541 30.94 0.42 2.01
C LYS A 541 29.44 0.70 1.88
N LEU A 542 28.80 1.27 2.91
CA LEU A 542 27.39 1.66 2.90
C LEU A 542 27.14 3.02 2.22
N VAL A 543 28.19 3.79 1.93
CA VAL A 543 28.09 5.08 1.24
C VAL A 543 27.67 4.81 -0.20
N TYR A 544 26.55 5.42 -0.62
CA TYR A 544 25.95 5.20 -1.92
C TYR A 544 25.78 6.51 -2.68
N PHE A 545 25.10 7.50 -2.09
CA PHE A 545 24.80 8.75 -2.79
C PHE A 545 26.04 9.60 -3.02
N ASP A 546 26.96 9.67 -2.05
CA ASP A 546 28.20 10.44 -2.19
C ASP A 546 29.07 9.85 -3.33
N LYS A 547 29.11 8.52 -3.46
CA LYS A 547 29.83 7.84 -4.56
C LYS A 547 29.21 8.17 -5.92
N ILE A 548 27.89 8.04 -6.06
CA ILE A 548 27.21 8.31 -7.34
C ILE A 548 27.43 9.75 -7.79
N LEU A 549 27.37 10.73 -6.90
CA LEU A 549 27.61 12.12 -7.28
C LEU A 549 29.04 12.40 -7.75
N HIS A 550 30.03 11.64 -7.26
CA HIS A 550 31.44 11.79 -7.65
C HIS A 550 31.79 10.97 -8.90
N GLU A 551 31.18 9.79 -9.07
CA GLU A 551 31.44 8.86 -10.19
C GLU A 551 30.58 9.19 -11.42
N VAL A 552 29.36 9.69 -11.22
CA VAL A 552 28.37 9.93 -12.28
C VAL A 552 28.09 11.43 -12.40
N HIS A 553 28.82 12.14 -13.24
CA HIS A 553 28.45 13.48 -13.69
C HIS A 553 27.19 13.42 -14.58
N THR A 554 26.01 13.21 -14.00
CA THR A 554 24.74 13.28 -14.72
C THR A 554 24.22 14.71 -14.71
N VAL A 555 24.48 15.43 -15.80
CA VAL A 555 23.76 16.68 -16.09
C VAL A 555 22.39 16.27 -16.64
N VAL A 556 21.34 16.41 -15.84
CA VAL A 556 19.96 16.30 -16.31
C VAL A 556 19.69 17.47 -17.27
N PRO A 557 19.19 17.24 -18.50
CA PRO A 557 18.85 18.33 -19.42
C PRO A 557 17.89 19.33 -18.78
N SER A 558 18.04 20.63 -19.08
CA SER A 558 17.18 21.68 -18.52
C SER A 558 15.70 21.43 -18.82
N THR A 559 15.40 20.98 -20.04
CA THR A 559 14.06 20.58 -20.49
C THR A 559 13.43 19.52 -19.59
N THR A 560 14.18 18.49 -19.20
CA THR A 560 13.73 17.46 -18.25
C THR A 560 13.51 18.05 -16.86
N SER A 561 14.41 18.91 -16.38
CA SER A 561 14.32 19.47 -15.02
C SER A 561 13.17 20.46 -14.83
N GLU A 562 12.76 21.16 -15.90
CA GLU A 562 11.64 22.12 -15.90
C GLU A 562 10.27 21.41 -15.97
N THR A 563 10.19 20.31 -16.72
CA THR A 563 8.97 19.54 -16.95
C THR A 563 8.70 18.50 -15.86
N LEU A 564 9.74 17.88 -15.29
CA LEU A 564 9.60 16.88 -14.23
C LEU A 564 9.14 17.53 -12.92
N LYS A 565 7.96 17.14 -12.43
CA LYS A 565 7.42 17.60 -11.15
C LYS A 565 7.76 16.71 -9.99
N HIS A 566 7.67 15.40 -10.20
CA HIS A 566 7.80 14.45 -9.10
C HIS A 566 8.15 13.05 -9.59
N LYS A 567 8.86 12.28 -8.76
CA LYS A 567 9.04 10.83 -8.92
C LYS A 567 8.44 10.07 -7.76
N ILE A 568 7.80 8.94 -8.07
CA ILE A 568 7.18 8.04 -7.10
C ILE A 568 7.77 6.65 -7.30
N ASN A 569 8.20 6.00 -6.22
CA ASN A 569 8.56 4.59 -6.24
C ASN A 569 7.40 3.74 -5.69
N PRO A 570 6.66 3.03 -6.55
CA PRO A 570 5.59 2.14 -6.11
C PRO A 570 6.10 0.87 -5.41
N SER A 571 7.39 0.56 -5.54
CA SER A 571 8.02 -0.62 -4.93
C SER A 571 8.71 -0.30 -3.58
N LEU A 572 8.43 0.85 -2.96
CA LEU A 572 9.08 1.29 -1.72
C LEU A 572 9.04 0.24 -0.59
N ASP A 573 7.95 -0.54 -0.54
CA ASP A 573 7.71 -1.54 0.49
C ASP A 573 8.20 -2.95 0.14
N LEU A 574 8.91 -3.11 -0.99
CA LEU A 574 9.33 -4.39 -1.53
C LEU A 574 10.84 -4.57 -1.41
N ALA A 575 11.28 -5.83 -1.35
CA ALA A 575 12.70 -6.20 -1.36
C ALA A 575 13.45 -5.70 -2.61
N GLU A 576 12.76 -5.69 -3.75
CA GLU A 576 13.33 -5.31 -5.04
C GLU A 576 12.33 -4.46 -5.83
N PRO A 577 12.84 -3.51 -6.65
CA PRO A 577 12.02 -2.79 -7.61
C PRO A 577 11.23 -3.72 -8.53
N GLN A 578 9.99 -3.33 -8.84
CA GLN A 578 9.12 -4.00 -9.80
C GLN A 578 8.92 -3.14 -11.05
N THR A 579 8.63 -3.79 -12.16
CA THR A 579 8.21 -3.08 -13.38
C THR A 579 6.86 -2.42 -13.13
N VAL A 580 6.73 -1.14 -13.48
CA VAL A 580 5.45 -0.44 -13.49
C VAL A 580 4.72 -0.77 -14.78
N CYS A 581 3.73 -1.66 -14.70
CA CYS A 581 3.09 -2.25 -15.88
C CYS A 581 1.93 -1.41 -16.40
N VAL A 582 1.11 -0.86 -15.50
CA VAL A 582 -0.08 -0.07 -15.86
C VAL A 582 -0.27 1.08 -14.88
N LEU A 583 -0.62 2.25 -15.41
CA LEU A 583 -1.02 3.42 -14.64
C LEU A 583 -2.44 3.84 -14.99
N LEU A 584 -3.25 4.16 -13.98
CA LEU A 584 -4.58 4.73 -14.15
C LEU A 584 -4.81 5.84 -13.12
N TYR A 585 -5.10 7.05 -13.61
CA TYR A 585 -5.59 8.14 -12.79
C TYR A 585 -7.12 8.12 -12.74
N THR A 586 -7.69 8.27 -11.54
CA THR A 586 -9.13 8.48 -11.35
C THR A 586 -9.36 9.81 -10.63
N PRO A 587 -10.06 10.78 -11.25
CA PRO A 587 -10.35 12.07 -10.62
C PRO A 587 -11.18 11.93 -9.34
N GLY A 588 -11.03 12.92 -8.46
CA GLY A 588 -11.81 13.03 -7.22
C GLY A 588 -13.19 13.65 -7.45
N GLN A 589 -14.13 13.40 -6.55
CA GLN A 589 -15.42 14.10 -6.52
C GLN A 589 -15.38 15.23 -5.48
N LEU A 590 -15.60 16.46 -5.95
CA LEU A 590 -15.84 17.62 -5.09
C LEU A 590 -17.21 17.48 -4.42
N GLN A 591 -17.34 18.06 -3.23
CA GLN A 591 -18.51 17.98 -2.35
C GLN A 591 -19.80 18.37 -3.08
N ASP A 592 -20.57 17.38 -3.55
CA ASP A 592 -21.91 17.60 -4.10
C ASP A 592 -22.94 17.53 -2.96
N LYS A 593 -24.03 18.30 -3.05
CA LYS A 593 -25.03 18.43 -1.96
C LYS A 593 -25.70 17.11 -1.56
N LYS A 594 -25.45 16.01 -2.29
CA LYS A 594 -26.03 14.68 -2.11
C LYS A 594 -25.09 13.64 -1.51
N SER A 595 -23.76 13.85 -1.50
CA SER A 595 -22.81 12.95 -0.83
C SER A 595 -21.86 13.76 0.09
N PRO A 596 -21.85 13.48 1.40
CA PRO A 596 -21.00 14.23 2.34
C PRO A 596 -19.51 13.82 2.26
N VAL A 597 -19.13 12.93 1.34
CA VAL A 597 -17.79 12.34 1.26
C VAL A 597 -17.00 12.98 0.13
N VAL A 598 -16.03 13.83 0.48
CA VAL A 598 -15.02 14.32 -0.47
C VAL A 598 -14.13 13.13 -0.85
N MET A 599 -14.12 12.75 -2.12
CA MET A 599 -13.22 11.72 -2.63
C MET A 599 -12.00 12.40 -3.26
N ASN A 600 -10.83 12.18 -2.68
CA ASN A 600 -9.57 12.61 -3.27
C ASN A 600 -9.29 11.84 -4.58
N PRO A 601 -8.60 12.47 -5.55
CA PRO A 601 -8.15 11.77 -6.75
C PRO A 601 -7.18 10.65 -6.38
N LYS A 602 -7.15 9.59 -7.19
CA LYS A 602 -6.32 8.39 -6.94
C LYS A 602 -5.48 8.04 -8.16
N LEU A 603 -4.29 7.52 -7.92
CA LEU A 603 -3.43 6.90 -8.91
C LEU A 603 -3.29 5.41 -8.61
N TRP A 604 -3.72 4.58 -9.56
CA TRP A 604 -3.63 3.12 -9.51
C TRP A 604 -2.42 2.65 -10.30
N VAL A 605 -1.65 1.72 -9.73
CA VAL A 605 -0.38 1.27 -10.26
C VAL A 605 -0.33 -0.25 -10.22
N ALA A 606 -0.30 -0.92 -11.37
CA ALA A 606 -0.01 -2.36 -11.44
C ALA A 606 1.48 -2.62 -11.57
N LEU A 607 1.95 -3.62 -10.83
CA LEU A 607 3.34 -4.09 -10.81
C LEU A 607 3.47 -5.47 -11.47
N SER A 608 4.68 -5.82 -11.91
CA SER A 608 4.98 -7.10 -12.59
C SER A 608 4.72 -8.36 -11.76
N ASP A 609 4.63 -8.23 -10.44
CA ASP A 609 4.33 -9.33 -9.52
C ASP A 609 2.81 -9.57 -9.33
N GLY A 610 1.97 -8.87 -10.09
CA GLY A 610 0.51 -8.96 -10.02
C GLY A 610 -0.14 -8.10 -8.94
N ARG A 611 0.63 -7.33 -8.17
CA ARG A 611 0.08 -6.40 -7.19
C ARG A 611 -0.40 -5.12 -7.84
N VAL A 612 -1.50 -4.57 -7.32
CA VAL A 612 -1.94 -3.22 -7.62
C VAL A 612 -1.83 -2.35 -6.36
N VAL A 613 -1.10 -1.25 -6.49
CA VAL A 613 -0.89 -0.23 -5.44
C VAL A 613 -1.72 0.99 -5.78
N VAL A 614 -2.30 1.65 -4.77
CA VAL A 614 -3.13 2.85 -4.95
C VAL A 614 -2.57 4.00 -4.13
N PHE A 615 -2.31 5.13 -4.79
CA PHE A 615 -1.88 6.38 -4.19
C PHE A 615 -3.01 7.41 -4.17
N ASP A 616 -3.04 8.23 -3.13
CA ASP A 616 -3.78 9.49 -3.12
C ASP A 616 -3.00 10.47 -4.02
N ALA A 617 -3.61 10.91 -5.12
CA ALA A 617 -2.93 11.75 -6.10
C ALA A 617 -2.82 13.24 -5.68
N ALA A 618 -3.49 13.64 -4.59
CA ALA A 618 -3.34 14.99 -4.03
C ALA A 618 -2.16 15.08 -3.05
N SER A 619 -1.91 14.00 -2.32
CA SER A 619 -0.86 13.94 -1.28
C SER A 619 0.33 13.05 -1.63
N TRP A 620 0.23 12.24 -2.68
CA TRP A 620 1.16 11.17 -3.07
C TRP A 620 1.41 10.13 -1.97
N SER A 621 0.50 10.03 -1.01
CA SER A 621 0.56 9.02 0.04
C SER A 621 -0.07 7.71 -0.45
N MET A 622 0.55 6.59 -0.09
CA MET A 622 0.01 5.27 -0.43
C MET A 622 -1.25 4.99 0.39
N LEU A 623 -2.37 4.78 -0.29
CA LEU A 623 -3.67 4.43 0.31
C LEU A 623 -3.84 2.94 0.49
N GLN A 624 -3.42 2.14 -0.51
CA GLN A 624 -3.50 0.69 -0.51
C GLN A 624 -2.22 0.13 -1.13
N ASP A 625 -1.60 -0.83 -0.46
CA ASP A 625 -0.28 -1.36 -0.84
C ASP A 625 -0.31 -2.68 -1.60
N CYS A 626 -1.49 -3.30 -1.65
CA CYS A 626 -1.72 -4.51 -2.40
C CYS A 626 -3.23 -4.72 -2.57
N ILE A 627 -3.70 -4.63 -3.81
CA ILE A 627 -4.90 -5.28 -4.29
C ILE A 627 -4.41 -6.40 -5.19
N GLN A 628 -4.69 -7.64 -4.80
CA GLN A 628 -4.31 -8.80 -5.58
C GLN A 628 -5.51 -9.22 -6.45
N THR A 629 -5.40 -9.00 -7.75
CA THR A 629 -6.42 -9.36 -8.75
C THR A 629 -5.94 -10.55 -9.55
N GLY A 630 -6.43 -11.74 -9.20
CA GLY A 630 -6.02 -12.98 -9.87
C GLY A 630 -4.62 -13.48 -9.45
N GLU A 631 -4.11 -14.44 -10.22
CA GLU A 631 -2.79 -15.05 -10.01
C GLU A 631 -1.71 -14.47 -10.94
N LEU A 632 -2.11 -13.84 -12.05
CA LEU A 632 -1.21 -13.30 -13.05
C LEU A 632 -1.26 -11.77 -13.10
N GLN A 633 -0.31 -11.20 -13.83
CA GLN A 633 -0.10 -9.76 -13.89
C GLN A 633 -1.28 -9.03 -14.55
N VAL A 634 -1.63 -7.86 -13.99
CA VAL A 634 -2.53 -6.89 -14.64
C VAL A 634 -1.82 -6.21 -15.81
N THR A 635 -2.49 -6.18 -16.95
CA THR A 635 -1.95 -5.77 -18.26
C THR A 635 -2.59 -4.48 -18.76
N CYS A 636 -3.83 -4.18 -18.34
CA CYS A 636 -4.50 -2.92 -18.67
C CYS A 636 -5.53 -2.53 -17.59
N MET A 637 -5.86 -1.23 -17.50
CA MET A 637 -6.85 -0.70 -16.57
C MET A 637 -7.69 0.39 -17.22
N MET A 638 -8.92 0.52 -16.74
CA MET A 638 -9.86 1.57 -17.14
C MET A 638 -10.70 2.00 -15.94
N GLY A 639 -10.82 3.31 -15.72
CA GLY A 639 -11.50 3.87 -14.56
C GLY A 639 -12.90 4.46 -14.85
N LEU A 640 -13.67 4.62 -13.78
CA LEU A 640 -14.89 5.45 -13.67
C LEU A 640 -16.06 5.06 -14.58
N VAL A 641 -16.25 3.76 -14.75
CA VAL A 641 -17.53 3.22 -15.21
C VAL A 641 -18.38 2.92 -13.98
N HIS A 642 -19.34 3.78 -13.64
CA HIS A 642 -20.18 3.64 -12.43
C HIS A 642 -19.39 3.49 -11.11
N ASP A 643 -18.41 4.35 -10.84
CA ASP A 643 -17.52 4.29 -9.64
C ASP A 643 -16.73 2.97 -9.48
N GLN A 644 -16.49 2.26 -10.59
CA GLN A 644 -15.69 1.03 -10.62
C GLN A 644 -14.44 1.19 -11.51
N VAL A 645 -13.41 0.41 -11.18
CA VAL A 645 -12.19 0.25 -11.98
C VAL A 645 -12.18 -1.15 -12.57
N TRP A 646 -11.99 -1.25 -13.88
CA TRP A 646 -11.87 -2.51 -14.60
C TRP A 646 -10.38 -2.78 -14.86
N MET A 647 -9.94 -4.00 -14.61
CA MET A 647 -8.55 -4.43 -14.75
C MET A 647 -8.50 -5.68 -15.62
N GLY A 648 -7.86 -5.61 -16.77
CA GLY A 648 -7.58 -6.78 -17.60
C GLY A 648 -6.28 -7.45 -17.14
N SER A 649 -6.25 -8.78 -17.20
CA SER A 649 -5.11 -9.58 -16.75
C SER A 649 -4.64 -10.55 -17.84
N GLN A 650 -3.40 -11.01 -17.67
CA GLN A 650 -2.79 -12.06 -18.48
C GLN A 650 -3.51 -13.41 -18.36
N ASP A 651 -4.27 -13.62 -17.29
CA ASP A 651 -5.12 -14.82 -17.10
C ASP A 651 -6.42 -14.82 -17.94
N SER A 652 -6.58 -13.86 -18.87
CA SER A 652 -7.77 -13.67 -19.73
C SER A 652 -9.02 -13.17 -19.01
N VAL A 653 -8.90 -12.75 -17.75
CA VAL A 653 -10.00 -12.24 -16.93
C VAL A 653 -9.99 -10.71 -16.86
N ILE A 654 -11.18 -10.11 -16.82
CA ILE A 654 -11.37 -8.71 -16.45
C ILE A 654 -11.94 -8.65 -15.04
N TYR A 655 -11.19 -8.11 -14.10
CA TYR A 655 -11.57 -7.89 -12.71
C TYR A 655 -12.24 -6.52 -12.56
N ILE A 656 -13.35 -6.45 -11.83
CA ILE A 656 -14.06 -5.19 -11.57
C ILE A 656 -14.00 -4.89 -10.08
N ILE A 657 -13.29 -3.79 -9.76
CA ILE A 657 -13.06 -3.32 -8.40
C ILE A 657 -13.97 -2.14 -8.11
N ASP A 658 -14.63 -2.20 -6.97
CA ASP A 658 -15.36 -1.06 -6.42
C ASP A 658 -14.37 -0.05 -5.79
N THR A 659 -14.45 1.21 -6.20
CA THR A 659 -13.49 2.24 -5.77
C THR A 659 -13.69 2.71 -4.32
N HIS A 660 -14.84 2.39 -3.70
CA HIS A 660 -15.14 2.71 -2.32
C HIS A 660 -14.71 1.59 -1.38
N SER A 661 -15.09 0.33 -1.68
CA SER A 661 -14.73 -0.82 -0.86
C SER A 661 -13.33 -1.37 -1.12
N MET A 662 -12.69 -0.96 -2.24
CA MET A 662 -11.39 -1.48 -2.71
C MET A 662 -11.37 -3.00 -2.85
N SER A 663 -12.52 -3.62 -3.13
CA SER A 663 -12.66 -5.08 -3.27
C SER A 663 -13.07 -5.45 -4.68
N CYS A 664 -12.44 -6.50 -5.21
CA CYS A 664 -12.88 -7.15 -6.44
C CYS A 664 -13.90 -8.24 -6.12
N ASN A 665 -15.16 -8.01 -6.46
CA ASN A 665 -16.22 -9.01 -6.28
C ASN A 665 -16.76 -9.54 -7.62
N LYS A 666 -16.53 -8.83 -8.73
CA LYS A 666 -17.05 -9.17 -10.06
C LYS A 666 -15.92 -9.49 -11.02
N GLN A 667 -16.15 -10.44 -11.92
CA GLN A 667 -15.19 -10.83 -12.96
C GLN A 667 -15.89 -11.13 -14.30
N LEU A 668 -15.23 -10.81 -15.41
CA LEU A 668 -15.67 -11.13 -16.77
C LEU A 668 -14.64 -12.07 -17.42
N THR A 669 -15.12 -13.16 -18.02
CA THR A 669 -14.28 -14.28 -18.48
C THR A 669 -14.55 -14.64 -19.93
N GLU A 670 -15.01 -13.68 -20.75
CA GLU A 670 -15.41 -13.94 -22.13
C GLU A 670 -14.21 -13.95 -23.10
N HIS A 671 -13.09 -13.36 -22.73
CA HIS A 671 -11.83 -13.47 -23.47
C HIS A 671 -11.20 -14.85 -23.28
N ARG A 672 -10.45 -15.30 -24.31
CA ARG A 672 -9.75 -16.60 -24.31
C ARG A 672 -8.23 -16.47 -24.23
N HIS A 673 -7.71 -15.26 -24.41
CA HIS A 673 -6.30 -14.94 -24.30
C HIS A 673 -6.12 -13.66 -23.47
N GLU A 674 -4.86 -13.32 -23.18
CA GLU A 674 -4.44 -12.14 -22.42
C GLU A 674 -5.22 -10.89 -22.84
N VAL A 675 -5.85 -10.22 -21.89
CA VAL A 675 -6.56 -8.95 -22.13
C VAL A 675 -5.53 -7.83 -22.20
N THR A 676 -5.29 -7.26 -23.37
CA THR A 676 -4.19 -6.28 -23.56
C THR A 676 -4.63 -4.82 -23.49
N GLY A 677 -5.92 -4.54 -23.56
CA GLY A 677 -6.41 -3.16 -23.52
C GLY A 677 -7.87 -3.03 -23.07
N LEU A 678 -8.17 -1.91 -22.42
CA LEU A 678 -9.49 -1.51 -21.98
C LEU A 678 -9.69 -0.03 -22.32
N SER A 679 -10.87 0.34 -22.82
CA SER A 679 -11.20 1.75 -23.09
C SER A 679 -12.71 1.97 -23.00
N VAL A 680 -13.12 3.20 -22.65
CA VAL A 680 -14.53 3.58 -22.53
C VAL A 680 -14.90 4.64 -23.57
N ASP A 681 -16.12 4.57 -24.09
CA ASP A 681 -16.69 5.64 -24.91
C ASP A 681 -17.15 6.78 -23.99
N THR A 682 -16.45 7.92 -24.08
CA THR A 682 -16.75 9.14 -23.31
C THR A 682 -17.61 10.14 -24.08
N THR A 683 -17.94 9.87 -25.36
CA THR A 683 -18.58 10.87 -26.25
C THR A 683 -20.07 11.10 -25.99
N ASP A 684 -20.70 10.26 -25.16
CA ASP A 684 -22.15 10.23 -25.01
C ASP A 684 -22.59 10.72 -23.61
N HIS A 685 -22.44 12.01 -23.33
CA HIS A 685 -22.85 12.66 -22.06
C HIS A 685 -24.36 12.94 -21.95
N SER A 686 -25.18 12.43 -22.88
CA SER A 686 -26.63 12.57 -22.76
C SER A 686 -27.12 11.78 -21.55
N LYS A 687 -27.79 12.45 -20.60
CA LYS A 687 -28.35 11.85 -19.38
C LYS A 687 -29.35 10.73 -19.74
N GLY A 688 -28.85 9.51 -19.93
CA GLY A 688 -29.66 8.34 -20.30
C GLY A 688 -29.02 7.38 -21.31
N SER A 689 -27.89 7.69 -21.95
CA SER A 689 -27.23 6.75 -22.85
C SER A 689 -26.41 5.71 -22.07
N ARG A 690 -26.46 4.44 -22.53
CA ARG A 690 -25.71 3.33 -21.97
C ARG A 690 -24.23 3.51 -22.29
N GLN A 691 -23.40 3.82 -21.30
CA GLN A 691 -21.94 3.89 -21.47
C GLN A 691 -21.41 2.56 -22.02
N LEU A 692 -20.62 2.62 -23.09
CA LEU A 692 -20.05 1.43 -23.72
C LEU A 692 -18.58 1.33 -23.34
N ALA A 693 -18.16 0.14 -22.92
CA ALA A 693 -16.76 -0.18 -22.70
C ALA A 693 -16.27 -1.12 -23.81
N TYR A 694 -14.97 -1.08 -24.08
CA TYR A 694 -14.30 -1.93 -25.05
C TYR A 694 -13.15 -2.64 -24.34
N SER A 695 -12.93 -3.90 -24.67
CA SER A 695 -11.73 -4.63 -24.27
C SER A 695 -11.12 -5.34 -25.48
N CYS A 696 -9.81 -5.49 -25.50
CA CYS A 696 -9.11 -6.25 -26.52
C CYS A 696 -8.22 -7.34 -25.92
N SER A 697 -7.94 -8.34 -26.73
CA SER A 697 -7.06 -9.46 -26.41
C SER A 697 -5.88 -9.50 -27.39
N CYS A 698 -4.77 -10.12 -26.97
CA CYS A 698 -3.54 -10.19 -27.77
C CYS A 698 -3.74 -10.84 -29.15
N ASP A 699 -4.74 -11.72 -29.28
CA ASP A 699 -5.15 -12.42 -30.51
C ASP A 699 -5.94 -11.56 -31.52
N GLY A 700 -6.11 -10.25 -31.25
CA GLY A 700 -6.85 -9.34 -32.11
C GLY A 700 -8.37 -9.33 -31.87
N THR A 701 -8.88 -10.09 -30.89
CA THR A 701 -10.30 -10.04 -30.51
C THR A 701 -10.63 -8.76 -29.75
N ILE A 702 -11.70 -8.06 -30.17
CA ILE A 702 -12.21 -6.86 -29.50
C ILE A 702 -13.67 -7.10 -29.09
N LEU A 703 -13.99 -6.90 -27.81
CA LEU A 703 -15.33 -7.04 -27.25
C LEU A 703 -15.88 -5.68 -26.83
N GLN A 704 -17.14 -5.42 -27.21
CA GLN A 704 -17.90 -4.25 -26.77
C GLN A 704 -18.86 -4.66 -25.66
N TRP A 705 -18.81 -3.96 -24.54
CA TRP A 705 -19.55 -4.23 -23.31
C TRP A 705 -20.60 -3.17 -23.06
N ASP A 706 -21.74 -3.62 -22.53
CA ASP A 706 -22.66 -2.75 -21.83
C ASP A 706 -22.19 -2.60 -20.37
N SER A 707 -21.77 -1.39 -20.00
CA SER A 707 -21.21 -1.12 -18.68
C SER A 707 -22.16 -1.40 -17.51
N ALA A 708 -23.47 -1.21 -17.70
CA ALA A 708 -24.46 -1.40 -16.65
C ALA A 708 -24.81 -2.89 -16.45
N THR A 709 -24.95 -3.64 -17.55
CA THR A 709 -25.33 -5.07 -17.49
C THR A 709 -24.13 -6.02 -17.49
N LEU A 710 -22.93 -5.53 -17.77
CA LEU A 710 -21.70 -6.31 -17.89
C LEU A 710 -21.76 -7.42 -18.96
N LYS A 711 -22.64 -7.26 -19.95
CA LYS A 711 -22.83 -8.20 -21.06
C LYS A 711 -22.15 -7.71 -22.33
N VAL A 712 -21.64 -8.64 -23.13
CA VAL A 712 -21.09 -8.38 -24.46
C VAL A 712 -22.24 -8.02 -25.41
N LYS A 713 -22.10 -6.88 -26.10
CA LYS A 713 -23.00 -6.42 -27.16
C LYS A 713 -22.52 -6.81 -28.55
N ARG A 714 -21.23 -6.68 -28.80
CA ARG A 714 -20.60 -6.96 -30.09
C ARG A 714 -19.21 -7.53 -29.91
N GLN A 715 -18.78 -8.31 -30.88
CA GLN A 715 -17.43 -8.84 -30.98
C GLN A 715 -16.89 -8.51 -32.38
N PHE A 716 -15.65 -8.05 -32.41
CA PHE A 716 -14.90 -7.74 -33.63
C PHE A 716 -13.57 -8.51 -33.60
N HIS A 717 -12.96 -8.68 -34.76
CA HIS A 717 -11.63 -9.26 -34.90
C HIS A 717 -10.79 -8.39 -35.82
N LEU A 718 -9.62 -7.97 -35.34
CA LEU A 718 -8.64 -7.21 -36.09
C LEU A 718 -7.48 -8.13 -36.49
N SER A 719 -7.20 -8.21 -37.79
CA SER A 719 -6.08 -9.00 -38.29
C SER A 719 -4.75 -8.29 -37.97
N CYS A 720 -4.00 -8.83 -37.01
CA CYS A 720 -2.67 -8.39 -36.62
C CYS A 720 -1.93 -9.50 -35.86
N ASP A 721 -0.59 -9.41 -35.82
CA ASP A 721 0.23 -10.39 -35.10
C ASP A 721 0.02 -10.33 -33.58
N ARG A 722 -0.05 -9.12 -33.03
CA ARG A 722 -0.42 -8.90 -31.62
C ARG A 722 -1.07 -7.54 -31.43
N LEU A 723 -2.30 -7.54 -30.93
CA LEU A 723 -2.98 -6.32 -30.50
C LEU A 723 -2.53 -5.95 -29.08
N SER A 724 -1.76 -4.87 -28.94
CA SER A 724 -1.09 -4.50 -27.68
C SER A 724 -1.91 -3.57 -26.80
N SER A 725 -2.75 -2.71 -27.38
CA SER A 725 -3.62 -1.80 -26.62
C SER A 725 -4.71 -1.20 -27.51
N ILE A 726 -5.77 -0.69 -26.88
CA ILE A 726 -6.84 0.06 -27.53
C ILE A 726 -7.10 1.37 -26.79
N ARG A 727 -7.51 2.40 -27.52
CA ARG A 727 -7.90 3.70 -26.97
C ARG A 727 -9.04 4.31 -27.76
N PHE A 728 -10.08 4.71 -27.07
CA PHE A 728 -11.21 5.41 -27.66
C PHE A 728 -10.99 6.92 -27.49
N TYR A 729 -10.98 7.66 -28.60
CA TYR A 729 -10.82 9.11 -28.59
C TYR A 729 -11.62 9.71 -29.75
N ASP A 730 -12.41 10.73 -29.45
CA ASP A 730 -13.23 11.48 -30.41
C ASP A 730 -14.07 10.61 -31.38
N GLY A 731 -14.74 9.59 -30.84
CA GLY A 731 -15.61 8.70 -31.61
C GLY A 731 -14.89 7.61 -32.42
N ILE A 732 -13.56 7.59 -32.41
CA ILE A 732 -12.71 6.64 -33.12
C ILE A 732 -12.03 5.69 -32.12
N LEU A 733 -11.94 4.41 -32.46
CA LEU A 733 -11.24 3.41 -31.68
C LEU A 733 -9.85 3.14 -32.29
N TRP A 734 -8.81 3.60 -31.62
CA TRP A 734 -7.42 3.45 -32.00
C TRP A 734 -6.85 2.14 -31.44
N CYS A 735 -6.18 1.35 -32.29
CA CYS A 735 -5.63 0.04 -31.94
C CYS A 735 -4.13 0.01 -32.24
N CYS A 736 -3.30 -0.39 -31.28
CA CYS A 736 -1.87 -0.56 -31.51
C CYS A 736 -1.55 -2.02 -31.81
N CYS A 737 -0.94 -2.27 -32.97
CA CYS A 737 -0.65 -3.60 -33.51
C CYS A 737 0.87 -3.84 -33.61
N GLY A 738 1.62 -3.52 -32.56
CA GLY A 738 3.08 -3.67 -32.53
C GLY A 738 3.84 -2.55 -33.25
N ASP A 739 3.83 -2.56 -34.59
CA ASP A 739 4.55 -1.63 -35.46
C ASP A 739 3.66 -0.57 -36.12
N SER A 740 2.35 -0.71 -35.96
CA SER A 740 1.35 0.12 -36.62
C SER A 740 0.21 0.48 -35.67
N ILE A 741 -0.38 1.65 -35.90
CA ILE A 741 -1.57 2.13 -35.21
C ILE A 741 -2.71 2.14 -36.22
N VAL A 742 -3.83 1.51 -35.89
CA VAL A 742 -5.00 1.36 -36.76
C VAL A 742 -6.19 2.10 -36.18
N GLU A 743 -6.83 2.95 -36.98
CA GLU A 743 -8.11 3.59 -36.69
C GLU A 743 -9.26 2.63 -37.05
N LEU A 744 -10.13 2.34 -36.09
CA LEU A 744 -11.36 1.57 -36.28
C LEU A 744 -12.60 2.46 -36.08
N LYS A 745 -13.61 2.29 -36.92
CA LYS A 745 -14.97 2.81 -36.65
C LYS A 745 -15.59 2.08 -35.45
N LYS A 746 -16.65 2.67 -34.86
CA LYS A 746 -17.48 2.00 -33.82
C LYS A 746 -18.08 0.65 -34.28
N CYS A 747 -18.17 0.39 -35.57
CA CYS A 747 -18.60 -0.89 -36.14
C CYS A 747 -17.48 -1.93 -36.32
N GLY A 748 -16.24 -1.60 -35.96
CA GLY A 748 -15.08 -2.48 -36.06
C GLY A 748 -14.37 -2.48 -37.41
N THR A 749 -14.82 -1.67 -38.39
CA THR A 749 -14.16 -1.60 -39.70
C THR A 749 -12.91 -0.72 -39.64
N PRO A 750 -11.75 -1.19 -40.14
CA PRO A 750 -10.54 -0.37 -40.22
C PRO A 750 -10.70 0.75 -41.24
N GLN A 751 -10.24 1.95 -40.88
CA GLN A 751 -10.27 3.14 -41.75
C GLN A 751 -8.89 3.51 -42.27
N ARG A 752 -7.92 3.62 -41.35
CA ARG A 752 -6.57 4.11 -41.62
C ARG A 752 -5.58 3.30 -40.79
N ARG A 753 -4.40 3.05 -41.37
CA ARG A 753 -3.25 2.47 -40.67
C ARG A 753 -2.10 3.47 -40.76
N ILE A 754 -1.50 3.78 -39.62
CA ILE A 754 -0.33 4.63 -39.46
C ILE A 754 0.83 3.71 -39.13
N GLU A 755 1.89 3.76 -39.92
CA GLU A 755 3.12 3.01 -39.71
C GLU A 755 4.22 3.95 -39.22
N LEU A 756 5.19 3.42 -38.46
CA LEU A 756 6.37 4.19 -38.03
C LEU A 756 7.17 4.71 -39.24
N PRO A 757 7.58 5.99 -39.26
CA PRO A 757 8.46 6.55 -40.28
C PRO A 757 9.80 5.80 -40.38
N ASP A 758 10.33 5.65 -41.59
CA ASP A 758 11.57 4.89 -41.87
C ASP A 758 12.80 5.40 -41.09
N ASP A 759 12.88 6.70 -40.81
CA ASP A 759 13.99 7.32 -40.08
C ASP A 759 14.08 6.88 -38.59
N LEU A 760 12.99 6.35 -38.03
CA LEU A 760 12.93 5.81 -36.66
C LEU A 760 13.08 4.26 -36.63
N ARG A 761 13.18 3.60 -37.80
CA ARG A 761 13.34 2.13 -37.96
C ARG A 761 14.78 1.64 -37.82
N CYS A 762 15.67 2.41 -37.20
CA CYS A 762 17.09 2.06 -37.22
C CYS A 762 17.47 0.83 -36.35
N MET A 763 16.55 0.25 -35.57
CA MET A 763 16.65 -0.99 -34.78
C MET A 763 15.23 -1.57 -34.59
N PRO A 764 15.00 -2.81 -34.08
CA PRO A 764 13.63 -3.32 -33.86
C PRO A 764 12.94 -2.57 -32.70
N SER A 765 12.49 -1.35 -32.99
CA SER A 765 11.83 -0.42 -32.09
C SER A 765 10.33 -0.71 -32.12
N TYR A 766 9.81 -1.37 -31.10
CA TYR A 766 8.36 -1.52 -30.92
C TYR A 766 7.83 -0.40 -30.04
N PHE A 767 6.63 0.11 -30.34
CA PHE A 767 5.89 0.96 -29.41
C PHE A 767 5.66 0.17 -28.11
N SER A 768 6.19 0.66 -26.98
CA SER A 768 5.89 0.02 -25.69
C SER A 768 4.54 0.46 -25.15
N CYS A 769 4.21 1.74 -25.34
CA CYS A 769 2.94 2.33 -24.95
C CYS A 769 2.73 3.66 -25.70
N PHE A 770 1.47 4.07 -25.85
CA PHE A 770 1.12 5.40 -26.35
C PHE A 770 -0.08 5.96 -25.61
N ILE A 771 -0.11 7.28 -25.44
CA ILE A 771 -1.31 8.02 -25.05
C ILE A 771 -1.62 9.14 -26.06
N VAL A 772 -2.91 9.44 -26.23
CA VAL A 772 -3.39 10.55 -27.07
C VAL A 772 -4.05 11.56 -26.15
N VAL A 773 -3.43 12.74 -26.02
CA VAL A 773 -3.89 13.84 -25.16
C VAL A 773 -3.32 15.17 -25.67
N PRO A 774 -4.17 16.05 -26.23
CA PRO A 774 -4.25 16.40 -27.68
C PRO A 774 -3.05 16.12 -28.61
N GLU A 775 -1.85 15.87 -28.09
CA GLU A 775 -0.66 15.38 -28.79
C GLU A 775 -0.50 13.85 -28.58
N ILE A 776 0.32 13.18 -29.39
CA ILE A 776 0.63 11.75 -29.21
C ILE A 776 1.91 11.63 -28.38
N TRP A 777 1.82 10.99 -27.22
CA TRP A 777 2.97 10.69 -26.38
C TRP A 777 3.33 9.22 -26.52
N VAL A 778 4.60 8.95 -26.80
CA VAL A 778 5.08 7.60 -27.11
C VAL A 778 6.23 7.21 -26.20
N GLY A 779 6.12 6.03 -25.60
CA GLY A 779 7.24 5.32 -24.99
C GLY A 779 7.87 4.36 -26.01
N CYS A 780 9.18 4.50 -26.23
CA CYS A 780 9.94 3.63 -27.13
C CYS A 780 10.89 2.71 -26.36
N ARG A 781 11.04 1.46 -26.83
CA ARG A 781 12.13 0.56 -26.42
C ARG A 781 13.29 0.72 -27.41
N GLY A 782 14.31 1.52 -27.10
CA GLY A 782 15.46 1.73 -28.00
C GLY A 782 16.66 2.46 -27.37
N TRP A 783 17.85 2.22 -27.93
CA TRP A 783 19.12 2.90 -27.63
C TRP A 783 19.08 4.35 -28.12
N SER A 784 19.44 5.34 -27.30
CA SER A 784 19.68 6.71 -27.81
C SER A 784 21.10 6.86 -28.35
N ARG A 785 21.25 7.45 -29.54
CA ARG A 785 22.52 7.98 -30.09
C ARG A 785 22.81 9.43 -29.68
N VAL A 786 21.89 10.07 -28.94
CA VAL A 786 22.06 11.45 -28.49
C VAL A 786 22.62 11.43 -27.08
N GLY A 787 23.94 11.58 -27.02
CA GLY A 787 24.78 11.39 -25.85
C GLY A 787 25.86 10.38 -26.19
N GLY A 788 27.06 10.87 -26.53
CA GLY A 788 28.19 10.03 -26.89
C GLY A 788 28.38 8.87 -25.91
N LEU A 789 28.88 7.76 -26.44
CA LEU A 789 29.13 6.50 -25.74
C LEU A 789 29.72 6.76 -24.34
N CYS A 790 28.86 6.75 -23.33
CA CYS A 790 29.26 6.79 -21.92
C CYS A 790 28.54 5.61 -21.26
N ASP A 791 29.26 4.49 -21.28
CA ASP A 791 29.19 3.42 -20.27
C ASP A 791 27.98 2.46 -20.27
N GLY A 792 27.33 2.21 -21.41
CA GLY A 792 26.39 1.08 -21.53
C GLY A 792 25.10 1.19 -20.69
N GLN A 793 24.80 2.34 -20.09
CA GLN A 793 23.53 2.58 -19.38
C GLN A 793 22.40 2.95 -20.34
N LEU A 794 21.33 2.16 -20.34
CA LEU A 794 20.10 2.37 -21.11
C LEU A 794 19.31 3.54 -20.53
N LYS A 795 19.31 4.71 -21.18
CA LYS A 795 18.40 5.81 -20.84
C LYS A 795 17.23 5.81 -21.82
N SER A 796 15.99 5.89 -21.30
CA SER A 796 14.78 5.90 -22.15
C SER A 796 14.21 7.31 -22.33
N LEU A 797 13.69 7.54 -23.54
CA LEU A 797 13.09 8.80 -23.95
C LEU A 797 11.58 8.66 -24.07
N VAL A 798 10.86 9.68 -23.61
CA VAL A 798 9.47 9.93 -24.00
C VAL A 798 9.51 10.89 -25.18
N LEU A 799 8.87 10.48 -26.29
CA LEU A 799 8.72 11.31 -27.48
C LEU A 799 7.31 11.92 -27.47
N VAL A 800 7.24 13.22 -27.73
CA VAL A 800 5.98 13.92 -27.96
C VAL A 800 5.88 14.22 -29.45
N LEU A 801 4.78 13.77 -30.07
CA LEU A 801 4.50 13.93 -31.48
C LEU A 801 3.27 14.83 -31.66
N ASP A 802 3.34 15.72 -32.65
CA ASP A 802 2.18 16.48 -33.09
C ASP A 802 1.16 15.56 -33.81
N LEU A 803 -0.13 15.74 -33.54
CA LEU A 803 -1.20 14.84 -34.01
C LEU A 803 -1.39 14.91 -35.53
N ASP A 804 -1.20 16.10 -36.12
CA ASP A 804 -1.47 16.36 -37.54
C ASP A 804 -0.26 16.06 -38.42
N SER A 805 0.94 16.43 -37.97
CA SER A 805 2.19 16.28 -38.74
C SER A 805 2.98 15.01 -38.40
N LEU A 806 2.69 14.35 -37.27
CA LEU A 806 3.45 13.21 -36.73
C LEU A 806 4.96 13.50 -36.54
N THR A 807 5.34 14.77 -36.37
CA THR A 807 6.73 15.17 -36.13
C THR A 807 7.05 15.24 -34.63
N VAL A 808 8.30 14.94 -34.25
CA VAL A 808 8.77 15.00 -32.85
C VAL A 808 8.91 16.44 -32.40
N THR A 809 8.12 16.84 -31.41
CA THR A 809 8.15 18.19 -30.83
C THR A 809 9.06 18.27 -29.60
N LYS A 810 9.15 17.19 -28.81
CA LYS A 810 9.96 17.12 -27.58
C LYS A 810 10.56 15.73 -27.35
N GLU A 811 11.76 15.72 -26.77
CA GLU A 811 12.42 14.53 -26.24
C GLU A 811 12.66 14.70 -24.73
N LEU A 812 12.09 13.81 -23.92
CA LEU A 812 12.21 13.88 -22.46
C LEU A 812 12.96 12.67 -21.93
N LEU A 813 14.07 12.89 -21.22
CA LEU A 813 14.81 11.84 -20.54
C LEU A 813 14.07 11.41 -19.27
N ALA A 814 13.31 10.32 -19.35
CA ALA A 814 12.35 9.96 -18.33
C ALA A 814 12.91 9.04 -17.24
N HIS A 815 13.55 7.94 -17.66
CA HIS A 815 13.91 6.83 -16.80
C HIS A 815 15.28 6.27 -17.14
N SER A 816 15.94 5.65 -16.15
CA SER A 816 17.20 4.90 -16.33
C SER A 816 16.97 3.45 -16.80
N ASP A 817 15.72 3.12 -17.14
CA ASP A 817 15.31 1.87 -17.78
C ASP A 817 14.16 2.15 -18.77
N SER A 818 13.76 1.16 -19.56
CA SER A 818 12.71 1.28 -20.57
C SER A 818 11.33 1.69 -20.00
N ILE A 819 10.64 2.61 -20.69
CA ILE A 819 9.26 3.02 -20.35
C ILE A 819 8.29 1.90 -20.76
N GLN A 820 7.36 1.58 -19.86
CA GLN A 820 6.40 0.50 -20.02
C GLN A 820 4.96 0.99 -20.15
N THR A 821 4.63 2.14 -19.55
CA THR A 821 3.26 2.64 -19.52
C THR A 821 3.22 4.16 -19.40
N LEU A 822 2.15 4.76 -19.95
CA LEU A 822 1.85 6.18 -19.89
C LEU A 822 0.40 6.39 -19.46
N CYS A 823 0.13 7.45 -18.71
CA CYS A 823 -1.22 7.82 -18.25
C CYS A 823 -1.40 9.34 -18.28
N SER A 824 -2.61 9.80 -18.60
CA SER A 824 -3.01 11.21 -18.50
C SER A 824 -3.71 11.47 -17.18
N ALA A 825 -3.43 12.60 -16.54
CA ALA A 825 -4.20 13.10 -15.41
C ALA A 825 -4.79 14.47 -15.75
N GLU A 826 -6.12 14.49 -15.98
CA GLU A 826 -6.93 15.67 -16.24
C GLU A 826 -6.40 16.58 -17.37
N ASP A 827 -5.71 15.99 -18.35
CA ASP A 827 -5.09 16.70 -19.48
C ASP A 827 -4.10 17.81 -19.06
N ARG A 828 -3.61 17.74 -17.82
CA ARG A 828 -2.65 18.68 -17.22
C ARG A 828 -1.30 18.05 -16.90
N TYR A 829 -1.28 16.73 -16.72
CA TYR A 829 -0.06 15.99 -16.41
C TYR A 829 -0.04 14.68 -17.18
N VAL A 830 1.16 14.28 -17.58
CA VAL A 830 1.45 12.95 -18.10
C VAL A 830 2.27 12.20 -17.07
N LEU A 831 1.96 10.92 -16.84
CA LEU A 831 2.71 10.05 -15.96
C LEU A 831 3.36 8.94 -16.79
N SER A 832 4.63 8.64 -16.55
CA SER A 832 5.35 7.52 -17.17
C SER A 832 5.80 6.51 -16.11
N GLY A 833 5.66 5.22 -16.42
CA GLY A 833 6.15 4.12 -15.58
C GLY A 833 7.27 3.35 -16.26
N SER A 834 8.29 2.95 -15.50
CA SER A 834 9.48 2.25 -16.02
C SER A 834 9.53 0.75 -15.73
N ALA A 835 10.42 0.07 -16.45
CA ALA A 835 10.83 -1.30 -16.18
C ALA A 835 11.61 -1.46 -14.88
N ARG A 836 11.79 -2.72 -14.48
CA ARG A 836 12.29 -3.16 -13.17
C ARG A 836 13.55 -2.45 -12.69
N ARG A 837 14.54 -2.10 -13.52
CA ARG A 837 15.79 -1.52 -12.99
C ARG A 837 15.62 -0.13 -12.40
N ASP A 838 14.69 0.66 -12.94
CA ASP A 838 14.29 1.94 -12.34
C ASP A 838 13.07 1.72 -11.43
N GLY A 839 12.02 1.08 -11.94
CA GLY A 839 10.80 0.72 -11.19
C GLY A 839 10.03 1.90 -10.62
N LYS A 840 10.20 3.11 -11.18
CA LYS A 840 9.60 4.37 -10.72
C LYS A 840 8.55 4.91 -11.69
N ILE A 841 7.80 5.88 -11.19
CA ILE A 841 6.86 6.70 -11.94
C ILE A 841 7.40 8.12 -11.98
N ALA A 842 7.40 8.75 -13.15
CA ALA A 842 7.72 10.17 -13.31
C ALA A 842 6.47 10.95 -13.73
N ILE A 843 6.30 12.15 -13.18
CA ILE A 843 5.16 13.03 -13.45
C ILE A 843 5.65 14.28 -14.19
N TRP A 844 5.09 14.48 -15.38
CA TRP A 844 5.41 15.53 -16.34
C TRP A 844 4.27 16.54 -16.36
N GLN A 845 4.62 17.83 -16.38
CA GLN A 845 3.67 18.92 -16.65
C GLN A 845 3.64 19.28 -18.13
#